data_AF-A0A255UDA0-F1
#
_entry.id   AF-A0A255UDA0-F1
#
_cell.length_a   1.000
_cell.length_b   1.000
_cell.length_c   1.000
_cell.angle_alpha   90.00
_cell.angle_beta   90.00
_cell.angle_gamma   90.00
#
_symmetry.space_group_name_H-M   'P 1'
#
loop_
_entity.id
_entity.type
_entity.pdbx_description
1 polymer ?
#
loop_
_entity_poly.entity_id
_entity_poly.type
_entity_poly.pdbx_seq_one_letter_code
_entity_poly.pdbx_strand_id
1 'polypeptide(L)'
;MNISKTAKAAAAVIAALIALPATAQKNVAYQDSHVRISLVTDGMARMEYSPDGRFEDGQSLMAINRDYPAVDYTTRDRGKTVEITTRCMVIKYTKSQGPLGNGNLLITSPKRKGVKPFAWRPGQKDTLNLKGTYRTLDGYDGNMRGDQPMPIEDGLLSRSGWTFIDDSQNYLFDHSDWQWVSHRREEGKAQDWYFMAYGHDYRKALRDFTVVSGKMALPPRYAFGYWWSRYWCYTDNELRQLVDNFDTYSIPLDVLVVDMDWHYTEKGKGAWTGYTWNRRLFPDPKGFLQWAGSKQLNVTINLHPADGIKPYEEQYPAMARWMGMNPDEKKDIDWAASDKRFMEGWYNTVLRPMERDGVSFWWLDWQQGLNDKEFPRLGNTWWINYTTFTDMERHRQERPMLYHRWGGLGNHRYQIGFSGDAVISWKSLDFQPYFNATASNVLYGYWSHDIGGHMNANRIDPELYIRWLQFGALSPILRTHSTKSSALDKEPWAFDHQHFSIIRNTILERYRMAPYIYTMARRAYDEGLSLCRPLYYEWPENEEAYQERNSYMFGDQILVSPITQPMADGVSRHKVWLPGGNDWYEVATGTLLKGGQRVERNFHLDEYPMYVKAGAVIPMYDKVKNLKSNDEPIVVTVYPGGNGEFSMYEDNGNDKAYATAFARTRMTQEVEGNKLTVKIGRREGSYEGMPEARKYSVKIVARAVPELVVVNGKPAAFDYDGNTLTATIAIADSDPNIEKTVEVTYAPDAIDVADGLMGQMRRIGQNNYRLKRQKAGIVFGEGLGTMESTGRAISYYPDRMKELVAAFRANYQRLPQLLDANGVTEKQREIYLRATY
;
A
#
# COMPACT_ATOMS: atom_id res chain seq x y z
N MET A 1 -57.50 -13.65 15.91
CA MET A 1 -57.69 -12.17 15.97
C MET A 1 -57.00 -11.68 17.24
N ASN A 2 -56.21 -10.62 17.14
CA ASN A 2 -55.38 -9.97 18.19
C ASN A 2 -53.98 -10.54 18.48
N ILE A 3 -53.06 -9.90 17.76
CA ILE A 3 -51.62 -9.71 17.93
C ILE A 3 -51.28 -9.34 19.40
N SER A 4 -50.49 -10.18 20.08
CA SER A 4 -49.94 -9.88 21.40
C SER A 4 -48.49 -9.38 21.30
N LYS A 5 -48.32 -8.12 21.68
CA LYS A 5 -47.19 -7.54 22.43
C LYS A 5 -45.98 -8.48 22.68
N THR A 6 -44.93 -8.32 21.87
CA THR A 6 -43.51 -8.26 22.28
C THR A 6 -42.67 -7.81 21.08
N ALA A 7 -42.70 -6.51 20.78
CA ALA A 7 -41.85 -5.90 19.75
C ALA A 7 -41.49 -4.47 20.18
N LYS A 8 -40.71 -4.35 21.27
CA LYS A 8 -40.08 -3.09 21.70
C LYS A 8 -38.78 -3.42 22.45
N ALA A 9 -37.78 -3.95 21.74
CA ALA A 9 -36.36 -3.90 22.10
C ALA A 9 -35.51 -4.64 21.04
N ALA A 10 -35.49 -4.16 19.79
CA ALA A 10 -34.50 -4.53 18.77
C ALA A 10 -34.76 -3.72 17.49
N ALA A 11 -34.45 -2.43 17.52
CA ALA A 11 -34.41 -1.59 16.33
C ALA A 11 -33.31 -0.54 16.52
N ALA A 12 -32.07 -1.03 16.62
CA ALA A 12 -30.86 -0.24 16.53
C ALA A 12 -29.86 -1.07 15.71
N VAL A 13 -30.13 -1.22 14.43
CA VAL A 13 -29.27 -1.94 13.48
C VAL A 13 -29.14 -1.08 12.23
N ILE A 14 -27.92 -0.57 12.06
CA ILE A 14 -27.24 -0.29 10.79
C ILE A 14 -27.96 0.72 9.89
N ALA A 15 -27.74 2.00 10.20
CA ALA A 15 -27.71 3.00 9.15
C ALA A 15 -26.44 2.77 8.31
N ALA A 16 -26.61 2.12 7.15
CA ALA A 16 -25.72 2.43 6.04
C ALA A 16 -25.84 3.94 5.81
N LEU A 17 -24.81 4.70 6.16
CA LEU A 17 -24.68 6.11 5.86
C LEU A 17 -24.59 6.25 4.33
N ILE A 18 -25.74 6.19 3.67
CA ILE A 18 -25.98 7.05 2.51
C ILE A 18 -25.96 8.45 3.11
N ALA A 19 -24.78 9.08 3.11
CA ALA A 19 -24.70 10.50 3.36
C ALA A 19 -25.59 11.15 2.31
N LEU A 20 -26.77 11.63 2.73
CA LEU A 20 -27.45 12.68 2.00
C LEU A 20 -26.38 13.72 1.67
N PRO A 21 -26.26 14.19 0.41
CA PRO A 21 -25.25 15.16 0.08
C PRO A 21 -25.43 16.35 1.04
N ALA A 22 -24.47 16.52 1.94
CA ALA A 22 -24.43 17.70 2.78
C ALA A 22 -24.48 18.88 1.82
N THR A 23 -25.42 19.81 2.03
CA THR A 23 -25.48 21.03 1.23
C THR A 23 -24.12 21.69 1.30
N ALA A 24 -23.38 21.67 0.20
CA ALA A 24 -22.03 22.19 0.13
C ALA A 24 -22.10 23.71 0.27
N GLN A 25 -21.28 24.27 1.17
CA GLN A 25 -21.28 25.70 1.47
C GLN A 25 -19.83 26.18 1.66
N LYS A 26 -19.61 27.48 1.49
CA LYS A 26 -18.29 28.10 1.74
C LYS A 26 -17.91 28.17 3.23
N ASN A 27 -18.88 27.99 4.14
CA ASN A 27 -18.70 28.06 5.60
C ASN A 27 -17.91 29.28 6.09
N VAL A 28 -18.21 30.46 5.56
CA VAL A 28 -17.54 31.72 5.95
C VAL A 28 -17.95 32.07 7.39
N ALA A 29 -17.03 31.89 8.34
CA ALA A 29 -17.26 32.13 9.76
C ALA A 29 -17.01 33.60 10.15
N TYR A 30 -16.17 34.31 9.38
CA TYR A 30 -15.93 35.75 9.49
C TYR A 30 -15.41 36.32 8.17
N GLN A 31 -15.80 37.54 7.84
CA GLN A 31 -15.25 38.30 6.72
C GLN A 31 -15.30 39.81 7.01
N ASP A 32 -14.22 40.51 6.67
CA ASP A 32 -14.19 41.98 6.52
C ASP A 32 -13.66 42.39 5.14
N SER A 33 -13.21 43.64 4.98
CA SER A 33 -12.74 44.17 3.70
C SER A 33 -11.45 43.53 3.21
N HIS A 34 -10.66 42.87 4.06
CA HIS A 34 -9.36 42.31 3.69
C HIS A 34 -9.14 40.89 4.17
N VAL A 35 -9.85 40.43 5.20
CA VAL A 35 -9.68 39.09 5.79
C VAL A 35 -10.96 38.27 5.66
N ARG A 36 -10.80 36.99 5.30
CA ARG A 36 -11.86 35.98 5.30
C ARG A 36 -11.39 34.74 6.03
N ILE A 37 -12.21 34.21 6.92
CA ILE A 37 -11.96 32.96 7.64
C ILE A 37 -13.14 32.02 7.38
N SER A 38 -12.84 30.89 6.76
CA SER A 38 -13.81 29.85 6.38
C SER A 38 -13.46 28.52 7.04
N LEU A 39 -14.46 27.73 7.40
CA LEU A 39 -14.24 26.42 8.02
C LEU A 39 -14.39 25.29 7.00
N VAL A 40 -13.31 24.54 6.79
CA VAL A 40 -13.28 23.37 5.90
C VAL A 40 -13.92 22.16 6.61
N THR A 41 -13.50 21.92 7.86
CA THR A 41 -14.09 20.96 8.79
C THR A 41 -14.07 21.56 10.20
N ASP A 42 -14.57 20.85 11.21
CA ASP A 42 -14.37 21.26 12.61
C ASP A 42 -12.89 21.27 13.04
N GLY A 43 -12.03 20.53 12.33
CA GLY A 43 -10.59 20.41 12.53
C GLY A 43 -9.74 21.20 11.53
N MET A 44 -10.32 21.87 10.54
CA MET A 44 -9.55 22.58 9.51
C MET A 44 -10.19 23.91 9.12
N ALA A 45 -9.40 24.98 9.10
CA ALA A 45 -9.84 26.32 8.70
C ALA A 45 -8.98 26.85 7.55
N ARG A 46 -9.61 27.58 6.63
CA ARG A 46 -8.98 28.39 5.59
C ARG A 46 -9.00 29.85 6.02
N MET A 47 -7.88 30.54 5.92
CA MET A 47 -7.72 31.94 6.31
C MET A 47 -7.05 32.70 5.20
N GLU A 48 -7.69 33.79 4.77
CA GLU A 48 -7.25 34.56 3.62
C GLU A 48 -7.03 36.01 4.00
N TYR A 49 -6.01 36.61 3.38
CA TYR A 49 -5.83 38.06 3.35
C TYR A 49 -5.73 38.51 1.88
N SER A 50 -6.53 39.50 1.52
CA SER A 50 -6.54 40.11 0.20
C SER A 50 -6.33 41.63 0.30
N PRO A 51 -5.25 42.19 -0.27
CA PRO A 51 -4.95 43.62 -0.17
C PRO A 51 -5.97 44.51 -0.90
N ASP A 52 -6.63 44.00 -1.94
CA ASP A 52 -7.66 44.71 -2.71
C ASP A 52 -9.09 44.34 -2.31
N GLY A 53 -9.25 43.47 -1.31
CA GLY A 53 -10.52 43.00 -0.76
C GLY A 53 -11.29 42.02 -1.65
N ARG A 54 -10.69 41.52 -2.72
CA ARG A 54 -11.28 40.48 -3.57
C ARG A 54 -10.63 39.14 -3.21
N PHE A 55 -11.37 38.24 -2.57
CA PHE A 55 -10.87 36.94 -2.12
C PHE A 55 -10.70 35.94 -3.26
N GLU A 56 -9.88 34.90 -3.05
CA GLU A 56 -9.56 33.89 -4.06
C GLU A 56 -10.46 32.67 -3.89
N ASP A 57 -11.33 32.42 -4.88
CA ASP A 57 -12.22 31.26 -4.91
C ASP A 57 -11.83 30.25 -6.00
N GLY A 58 -10.82 30.55 -6.83
CA GLY A 58 -10.29 29.64 -7.84
C GLY A 58 -9.59 28.44 -7.21
N GLN A 59 -9.54 27.31 -7.92
CA GLN A 59 -8.86 26.10 -7.47
C GLN A 59 -7.35 26.29 -7.55
N SER A 60 -6.62 25.93 -6.49
CA SER A 60 -5.16 25.86 -6.55
C SER A 60 -4.70 24.44 -6.86
N LEU A 61 -3.43 24.29 -7.20
CA LEU A 61 -2.84 22.97 -7.44
C LEU A 61 -3.01 22.03 -6.23
N MET A 62 -2.92 22.55 -5.01
CA MET A 62 -3.15 21.77 -3.79
C MET A 62 -4.64 21.68 -3.42
N ALA A 63 -5.37 22.79 -3.48
CA ALA A 63 -6.75 22.90 -3.01
C ALA A 63 -7.75 23.01 -4.17
N ILE A 64 -8.31 21.86 -4.58
CA ILE A 64 -9.24 21.76 -5.71
C ILE A 64 -10.71 21.86 -5.29
N ASN A 65 -11.03 21.68 -4.01
CA ASN A 65 -12.39 21.81 -3.50
C ASN A 65 -12.56 23.12 -2.74
N ARG A 66 -13.63 23.85 -3.05
CA ARG A 66 -13.94 25.17 -2.48
C ARG A 66 -15.28 25.23 -1.75
N ASP A 67 -16.11 24.20 -1.94
CA ASP A 67 -17.31 23.98 -1.16
C ASP A 67 -17.07 22.84 -0.17
N TYR A 68 -17.50 23.06 1.06
CA TYR A 68 -17.20 22.19 2.19
C TYR A 68 -18.48 21.63 2.82
N PRO A 69 -18.41 20.48 3.51
CA PRO A 69 -19.49 20.01 4.37
C PRO A 69 -19.82 21.06 5.44
N ALA A 70 -21.07 21.17 5.87
CA ALA A 70 -21.45 22.09 6.95
C ALA A 70 -20.64 21.82 8.24
N VAL A 71 -20.23 22.90 8.91
CA VAL A 71 -19.42 22.84 10.14
C VAL A 71 -20.16 23.53 11.28
N ASP A 72 -20.18 22.90 12.45
CA ASP A 72 -20.66 23.52 13.69
C ASP A 72 -19.59 24.44 14.30
N TYR A 73 -19.93 25.71 14.48
CA TYR A 73 -19.06 26.70 15.12
C TYR A 73 -19.85 27.82 15.79
N THR A 74 -19.14 28.60 16.63
CA THR A 74 -19.66 29.87 17.16
C THR A 74 -18.70 31.00 16.82
N THR A 75 -19.22 32.13 16.36
CA THR A 75 -18.46 33.36 16.15
C THR A 75 -18.86 34.42 17.19
N ARG A 76 -17.88 35.01 17.87
CA ARG A 76 -18.06 36.16 18.78
C ARG A 76 -17.24 37.34 18.27
N ASP A 77 -17.92 38.32 17.69
CA ASP A 77 -17.31 39.60 17.29
C ASP A 77 -17.47 40.63 18.42
N ARG A 78 -16.35 41.14 18.94
CA ARG A 78 -16.29 42.16 20.00
C ARG A 78 -15.78 43.51 19.47
N GLY A 79 -16.01 43.80 18.19
CA GLY A 79 -15.58 45.03 17.53
C GLY A 79 -14.12 44.97 17.12
N LYS A 80 -13.18 44.96 18.08
CA LYS A 80 -11.72 44.89 17.79
C LYS A 80 -11.20 43.47 17.56
N THR A 81 -11.87 42.48 18.12
CA THR A 81 -11.44 41.08 18.08
C THR A 81 -12.60 40.17 17.69
N VAL A 82 -12.27 39.13 16.95
CA VAL A 82 -13.17 38.07 16.51
C VAL A 82 -12.65 36.77 17.08
N GLU A 83 -13.54 35.99 17.68
CA GLU A 83 -13.24 34.65 18.18
C GLU A 83 -14.17 33.64 17.52
N ILE A 84 -13.61 32.71 16.78
CA ILE A 84 -14.33 31.60 16.14
C ILE A 84 -13.94 30.33 16.89
N THR A 85 -14.93 29.58 17.36
CA THR A 85 -14.72 28.33 18.11
C THR A 85 -15.37 27.17 17.40
N THR A 86 -14.59 26.12 17.13
CA THR A 86 -15.06 24.81 16.68
C THR A 86 -14.91 23.79 17.81
N ARG A 87 -15.13 22.50 17.50
CA ARG A 87 -14.79 21.41 18.42
C ARG A 87 -13.28 21.27 18.67
N CYS A 88 -12.44 21.61 17.70
CA CYS A 88 -11.01 21.30 17.72
C CYS A 88 -10.11 22.54 17.90
N MET A 89 -10.59 23.75 17.62
CA MET A 89 -9.79 24.97 17.72
C MET A 89 -10.60 26.20 18.14
N VAL A 90 -9.88 27.20 18.65
CA VAL A 90 -10.34 28.57 18.87
C VAL A 90 -9.42 29.47 18.04
N ILE A 91 -9.97 30.15 17.05
CA ILE A 91 -9.27 31.12 16.21
C ILE A 91 -9.59 32.51 16.75
N LYS A 92 -8.57 33.22 17.21
CA LYS A 92 -8.67 34.60 17.69
C LYS A 92 -7.96 35.52 16.71
N TYR A 93 -8.73 36.39 16.07
CA TYR A 93 -8.26 37.40 15.14
C TYR A 93 -8.47 38.81 15.72
N THR A 94 -7.45 39.66 15.68
CA THR A 94 -7.55 41.08 15.99
C THR A 94 -7.61 41.85 14.68
N LYS A 95 -8.71 42.58 14.44
CA LYS A 95 -8.94 43.25 13.15
C LYS A 95 -7.81 44.23 12.84
N SER A 96 -7.25 44.13 11.64
CA SER A 96 -6.17 44.99 11.16
C SER A 96 -6.28 45.19 9.64
N GLN A 97 -5.75 46.31 9.15
CA GLN A 97 -5.66 46.59 7.70
C GLN A 97 -4.53 45.80 7.00
N GLY A 98 -3.64 45.15 7.75
CA GLY A 98 -2.51 44.38 7.23
C GLY A 98 -2.73 42.86 7.22
N PRO A 99 -1.76 42.10 6.66
CA PRO A 99 -1.83 40.65 6.55
C PRO A 99 -1.94 39.93 7.89
N LEU A 100 -2.41 38.68 7.86
CA LEU A 100 -2.39 37.78 9.00
C LEU A 100 -0.94 37.52 9.43
N GLY A 101 -0.70 37.55 10.74
CA GLY A 101 0.64 37.46 11.31
C GLY A 101 0.62 37.27 12.83
N ASN A 102 1.81 37.14 13.42
CA ASN A 102 2.00 36.90 14.85
C ASN A 102 1.27 37.91 15.76
N GLY A 103 1.15 39.16 15.32
CA GLY A 103 0.52 40.25 16.08
C GLY A 103 -1.02 40.25 16.08
N ASN A 104 -1.67 39.63 15.09
CA ASN A 104 -3.11 39.72 14.91
C ASN A 104 -3.83 38.37 14.84
N LEU A 105 -3.12 37.24 14.77
CA LEU A 105 -3.70 35.90 14.73
C LEU A 105 -3.13 35.00 15.83
N LEU A 106 -4.02 34.30 16.53
CA LEU A 106 -3.70 33.26 17.50
C LEU A 106 -4.70 32.10 17.34
N ILE A 107 -4.20 30.88 17.19
CA ILE A 107 -5.05 29.69 17.18
C ILE A 107 -4.67 28.81 18.37
N THR A 108 -5.65 28.41 19.17
CA THR A 108 -5.44 27.54 20.33
C THR A 108 -6.38 26.36 20.30
N SER A 109 -6.09 25.29 21.03
CA SER A 109 -7.11 24.29 21.30
C SER A 109 -8.20 24.81 22.26
N PRO A 110 -9.43 24.28 22.18
CA PRO A 110 -10.47 24.58 23.15
C PRO A 110 -10.10 24.08 24.55
N LYS A 111 -10.48 24.85 25.58
CA LYS A 111 -10.34 24.44 26.98
C LYS A 111 -11.37 23.37 27.34
N ARG A 112 -11.14 22.13 26.92
CA ARG A 112 -12.02 20.97 27.15
C ARG A 112 -11.20 19.76 27.59
N LYS A 113 -11.78 18.94 28.47
CA LYS A 113 -11.15 17.68 28.91
C LYS A 113 -10.92 16.76 27.71
N GLY A 114 -9.73 16.17 27.61
CA GLY A 114 -9.37 15.25 26.52
C GLY A 114 -8.91 15.91 25.21
N VAL A 115 -8.88 17.25 25.14
CA VAL A 115 -8.28 17.97 24.00
C VAL A 115 -6.84 18.31 24.32
N LYS A 116 -5.92 17.99 23.42
CA LYS A 116 -4.50 18.34 23.56
C LYS A 116 -4.32 19.86 23.58
N PRO A 117 -3.70 20.44 24.63
CA PRO A 117 -3.39 21.87 24.67
C PRO A 117 -2.39 22.25 23.57
N PHE A 118 -2.71 23.27 22.78
CA PHE A 118 -1.74 23.94 21.91
C PHE A 118 -2.07 25.43 21.82
N ALA A 119 -1.05 26.22 21.48
CA ALA A 119 -1.17 27.60 21.06
C ALA A 119 -0.20 27.83 19.90
N TRP A 120 -0.73 28.32 18.79
CA TRP A 120 0.01 28.57 17.57
C TRP A 120 -0.16 30.01 17.12
N ARG A 121 0.94 30.59 16.63
CA ARG A 121 0.97 31.91 15.99
C ARG A 121 1.72 31.82 14.66
N PRO A 122 1.37 32.64 13.65
CA PRO A 122 2.12 32.68 12.40
C PRO A 122 3.63 32.87 12.60
N GLY A 123 4.41 32.05 11.89
CA GLY A 123 5.88 31.99 12.00
C GLY A 123 6.41 30.97 13.01
N GLN A 124 5.55 30.36 13.84
CA GLN A 124 5.97 29.28 14.74
C GLN A 124 6.24 27.99 13.97
N LYS A 125 7.47 27.48 14.07
CA LYS A 125 7.87 26.18 13.51
C LYS A 125 7.39 25.03 14.39
N ASP A 126 6.98 23.94 13.75
CA ASP A 126 6.66 22.69 14.43
C ASP A 126 7.88 21.78 14.50
N THR A 127 8.42 21.56 15.69
CA THR A 127 9.58 20.70 15.92
C THR A 127 9.20 19.24 16.18
N LEU A 128 7.91 18.91 16.23
CA LEU A 128 7.40 17.57 16.53
C LEU A 128 6.65 16.94 15.34
N ASN A 129 6.87 17.47 14.13
CA ASN A 129 6.28 16.94 12.91
C ASN A 129 6.71 15.49 12.66
N LEU A 130 5.77 14.63 12.26
CA LEU A 130 5.98 13.19 12.04
C LEU A 130 6.50 12.86 10.64
N LYS A 131 6.87 13.89 9.87
CA LYS A 131 7.41 13.86 8.52
C LYS A 131 6.46 13.27 7.49
N GLY A 132 6.76 13.51 6.23
CA GLY A 132 6.05 12.96 5.07
C GLY A 132 6.99 12.05 4.29
N THR A 133 7.26 12.43 3.05
CA THR A 133 8.18 11.70 2.17
C THR A 133 9.14 12.68 1.51
N TYR A 134 9.90 12.18 0.53
CA TYR A 134 10.74 13.02 -0.30
C TYR A 134 10.62 12.58 -1.76
N ARG A 135 11.09 13.44 -2.67
CA ARG A 135 10.98 13.24 -4.11
C ARG A 135 11.51 11.88 -4.58
N THR A 136 12.66 11.46 -4.06
CA THR A 136 13.37 10.24 -4.52
C THR A 136 14.47 9.81 -3.53
N LEU A 137 14.87 8.54 -3.62
CA LEU A 137 16.02 7.89 -2.98
C LEU A 137 17.27 7.88 -3.88
N ASP A 138 17.28 8.55 -5.04
CA ASP A 138 18.42 8.56 -5.96
C ASP A 138 19.74 8.94 -5.29
N GLY A 139 20.72 8.06 -5.39
CA GLY A 139 22.06 8.27 -4.85
C GLY A 139 22.15 8.20 -3.33
N TYR A 140 21.10 7.76 -2.63
CA TYR A 140 21.11 7.52 -1.19
C TYR A 140 21.44 6.05 -0.86
N ASP A 141 22.31 5.86 0.13
CA ASP A 141 22.55 4.60 0.84
C ASP A 141 21.83 4.68 2.20
N GLY A 142 20.68 4.02 2.32
CA GLY A 142 19.74 4.32 3.40
C GLY A 142 19.18 5.73 3.28
N ASN A 143 19.38 6.55 4.31
CA ASN A 143 18.95 7.94 4.36
C ASN A 143 20.09 8.93 4.11
N MET A 144 21.27 8.48 3.68
CA MET A 144 22.46 9.32 3.53
C MET A 144 22.94 9.36 2.08
N ARG A 145 23.28 10.56 1.59
CA ARG A 145 23.99 10.76 0.32
C ARG A 145 25.34 11.41 0.64
N GLY A 146 26.38 10.58 0.74
CA GLY A 146 27.62 10.98 1.42
C GLY A 146 27.30 11.32 2.88
N ASP A 147 27.71 12.49 3.35
CA ASP A 147 27.44 12.97 4.71
C ASP A 147 26.14 13.78 4.85
N GLN A 148 25.35 13.89 3.77
CA GLN A 148 24.12 14.68 3.77
C GLN A 148 22.90 13.79 4.04
N PRO A 149 22.15 14.02 5.14
CA PRO A 149 20.92 13.28 5.39
C PRO A 149 19.84 13.67 4.39
N MET A 150 18.93 12.73 4.13
CA MET A 150 17.77 12.98 3.28
C MET A 150 16.90 14.09 3.88
N PRO A 151 16.56 15.13 3.10
CA PRO A 151 15.71 16.21 3.55
C PRO A 151 14.23 15.81 3.47
N ILE A 152 13.82 14.83 4.29
CA ILE A 152 12.42 14.39 4.34
C ILE A 152 11.54 15.58 4.72
N GLU A 153 10.51 15.83 3.90
CA GLU A 153 9.60 16.95 4.05
C GLU A 153 8.72 16.78 5.30
N ASP A 154 8.20 17.89 5.83
CA ASP A 154 7.20 17.85 6.88
C ASP A 154 5.90 17.24 6.33
N GLY A 155 5.27 16.38 7.12
CA GLY A 155 4.00 15.75 6.77
C GLY A 155 2.79 16.53 7.30
N LEU A 156 1.59 16.03 7.02
CA LEU A 156 0.34 16.61 7.54
C LEU A 156 0.12 16.30 9.01
N LEU A 157 0.92 15.40 9.60
CA LEU A 157 0.75 14.87 10.94
C LEU A 157 1.89 15.28 11.85
N SER A 158 1.57 15.60 13.09
CA SER A 158 2.51 16.09 14.09
C SER A 158 2.08 15.72 15.50
N ARG A 159 3.04 15.42 16.36
CA ARG A 159 2.76 15.27 17.79
C ARG A 159 2.32 16.58 18.42
N SER A 160 2.59 17.74 17.82
CA SER A 160 2.05 19.03 18.30
C SER A 160 0.52 19.11 18.19
N GLY A 161 -0.07 18.27 17.35
CA GLY A 161 -1.51 18.14 17.15
C GLY A 161 -2.15 19.21 16.27
N TRP A 162 -1.30 19.90 15.51
CA TRP A 162 -1.70 20.87 14.51
C TRP A 162 -0.71 20.87 13.35
N THR A 163 -1.18 21.32 12.19
CA THR A 163 -0.37 21.55 10.99
C THR A 163 -0.80 22.86 10.35
N PHE A 164 0.18 23.68 9.95
CA PHE A 164 -0.04 24.88 9.16
C PHE A 164 0.41 24.63 7.72
N ILE A 165 -0.38 25.08 6.75
CA ILE A 165 -0.10 24.94 5.32
C ILE A 165 -0.28 26.30 4.66
N ASP A 166 0.74 26.75 3.93
CA ASP A 166 0.69 27.99 3.15
C ASP A 166 0.46 27.65 1.66
N ASP A 167 -0.74 27.95 1.16
CA ASP A 167 -1.11 27.76 -0.25
C ASP A 167 -0.88 29.04 -1.09
N SER A 168 -0.45 30.14 -0.48
CA SER A 168 -0.42 31.48 -1.10
C SER A 168 0.50 31.55 -2.33
N GLN A 169 1.50 30.67 -2.41
CA GLN A 169 2.49 30.64 -3.48
C GLN A 169 2.16 29.65 -4.61
N ASN A 170 1.16 28.78 -4.43
CA ASN A 170 0.74 27.85 -5.46
C ASN A 170 0.05 28.58 -6.62
N TYR A 171 0.17 28.04 -7.82
CA TYR A 171 -0.60 28.48 -8.97
C TYR A 171 -2.07 28.04 -8.88
N LEU A 172 -2.90 28.66 -9.71
CA LEU A 172 -4.30 28.30 -9.86
C LEU A 172 -4.52 27.47 -11.12
N PHE A 173 -5.63 26.76 -11.12
CA PHE A 173 -6.23 26.20 -12.32
C PHE A 173 -7.12 27.25 -12.99
N ASP A 174 -6.99 27.39 -14.31
CA ASP A 174 -7.91 28.19 -15.11
C ASP A 174 -9.31 27.53 -15.21
N HIS A 175 -10.23 28.21 -15.88
CA HIS A 175 -11.61 27.77 -16.06
C HIS A 175 -11.86 27.06 -17.40
N SER A 176 -10.81 26.60 -18.09
CA SER A 176 -10.98 25.89 -19.36
C SER A 176 -11.45 24.44 -19.14
N ASP A 177 -12.06 23.83 -20.15
CA ASP A 177 -12.58 22.45 -20.07
C ASP A 177 -11.53 21.44 -19.60
N TRP A 178 -10.27 21.64 -20.03
CA TRP A 178 -9.10 20.97 -19.47
C TRP A 178 -8.26 21.99 -18.74
N GLN A 179 -8.49 22.10 -17.44
CA GLN A 179 -7.93 23.17 -16.63
C GLN A 179 -6.40 23.23 -16.73
N TRP A 180 -5.89 24.44 -16.91
CA TRP A 180 -4.47 24.70 -17.11
C TRP A 180 -3.88 25.61 -16.02
N VAL A 181 -2.55 25.70 -15.95
CA VAL A 181 -1.87 26.51 -14.94
C VAL A 181 -2.09 28.01 -15.22
N SER A 182 -2.36 28.77 -14.16
CA SER A 182 -2.59 30.21 -14.22
C SER A 182 -2.05 30.94 -12.98
N HIS A 183 -1.72 32.22 -13.15
CA HIS A 183 -1.23 33.07 -12.06
C HIS A 183 -2.35 33.49 -11.10
N ARG A 184 -1.99 33.69 -9.84
CA ARG A 184 -2.85 34.38 -8.86
C ARG A 184 -2.85 35.89 -9.16
N ARG A 185 -3.98 36.57 -8.93
CA ARG A 185 -4.10 38.02 -9.17
C ARG A 185 -3.10 38.86 -8.33
N GLU A 186 -2.97 38.53 -7.05
CA GLU A 186 -2.14 39.25 -6.06
C GLU A 186 -0.95 38.40 -5.60
N GLU A 187 -0.25 37.80 -6.57
CA GLU A 187 0.90 36.93 -6.33
C GLU A 187 1.97 37.61 -5.46
N GLY A 188 2.38 36.91 -4.39
CA GLY A 188 3.34 37.43 -3.41
C GLY A 188 2.81 38.47 -2.42
N LYS A 189 1.55 38.91 -2.53
CA LYS A 189 0.94 39.93 -1.66
C LYS A 189 -0.27 39.45 -0.87
N ALA A 190 -1.04 38.50 -1.40
CA ALA A 190 -2.17 37.87 -0.72
C ALA A 190 -1.72 36.66 0.12
N GLN A 191 -2.58 36.25 1.06
CA GLN A 191 -2.42 35.01 1.84
C GLN A 191 -3.60 34.08 1.60
N ASP A 192 -3.31 32.79 1.47
CA ASP A 192 -4.26 31.69 1.39
C ASP A 192 -3.73 30.55 2.26
N TRP A 193 -4.12 30.55 3.53
CA TRP A 193 -3.57 29.70 4.57
C TRP A 193 -4.57 28.66 5.03
N TYR A 194 -4.05 27.48 5.38
CA TYR A 194 -4.82 26.45 6.06
C TYR A 194 -4.20 26.13 7.41
N PHE A 195 -5.06 25.93 8.40
CA PHE A 195 -4.67 25.41 9.69
C PHE A 195 -5.50 24.19 10.04
N MET A 196 -4.81 23.10 10.36
CA MET A 196 -5.39 21.85 10.80
C MET A 196 -5.13 21.69 12.30
N ALA A 197 -6.17 21.43 13.07
CA ALA A 197 -6.13 21.14 14.51
C ALA A 197 -6.83 19.81 14.75
N TYR A 198 -6.05 18.79 15.12
CA TYR A 198 -6.52 17.41 15.23
C TYR A 198 -6.08 16.72 16.52
N GLY A 199 -5.20 17.36 17.31
CA GLY A 199 -4.63 16.73 18.50
C GLY A 199 -3.89 15.45 18.10
N HIS A 200 -4.38 14.30 18.54
CA HIS A 200 -3.80 13.01 18.19
C HIS A 200 -4.71 12.16 17.27
N ASP A 201 -5.80 12.74 16.75
CA ASP A 201 -6.68 12.07 15.77
C ASP A 201 -6.11 12.19 14.35
N TYR A 202 -4.98 11.52 14.13
CA TYR A 202 -4.23 11.58 12.87
C TYR A 202 -5.05 11.05 11.68
N ARG A 203 -5.89 10.04 11.90
CA ARG A 203 -6.77 9.48 10.86
C ARG A 203 -7.78 10.51 10.38
N LYS A 204 -8.40 11.25 11.31
CA LYS A 204 -9.28 12.36 10.96
C LYS A 204 -8.53 13.47 10.24
N ALA A 205 -7.33 13.83 10.66
CA ALA A 205 -6.54 14.88 10.00
C ALA A 205 -6.30 14.58 8.50
N LEU A 206 -5.92 13.35 8.17
CA LEU A 206 -5.76 12.91 6.78
C LEU A 206 -7.07 13.00 6.00
N ARG A 207 -8.18 12.57 6.60
CA ARG A 207 -9.51 12.68 6.00
C ARG A 207 -9.90 14.15 5.76
N ASP A 208 -9.69 15.02 6.75
CA ASP A 208 -9.98 16.46 6.64
C ASP A 208 -9.19 17.09 5.49
N PHE A 209 -7.93 16.70 5.28
CA PHE A 209 -7.14 17.18 4.15
C PHE A 209 -7.73 16.77 2.79
N THR A 210 -8.32 15.57 2.68
CA THR A 210 -9.00 15.15 1.43
C THR A 210 -10.25 15.97 1.11
N VAL A 211 -10.87 16.63 2.10
CA VAL A 211 -12.01 17.54 1.87
C VAL A 211 -11.60 18.71 0.98
N VAL A 212 -10.40 19.25 1.17
CA VAL A 212 -9.89 20.37 0.36
C VAL A 212 -9.07 19.91 -0.85
N SER A 213 -8.28 18.85 -0.70
CA SER A 213 -7.28 18.42 -1.69
C SER A 213 -7.73 17.22 -2.53
N GLY A 214 -8.98 16.77 -2.39
CA GLY A 214 -9.51 15.59 -3.09
C GLY A 214 -8.99 14.27 -2.53
N LYS A 215 -9.63 13.17 -2.97
CA LYS A 215 -9.33 11.80 -2.51
C LYS A 215 -8.05 11.26 -3.13
N MET A 216 -7.42 10.29 -2.46
CA MET A 216 -6.40 9.45 -3.09
C MET A 216 -7.04 8.66 -4.23
N ALA A 217 -6.47 8.70 -5.43
CA ALA A 217 -6.99 7.88 -6.54
C ALA A 217 -6.85 6.39 -6.22
N LEU A 218 -7.88 5.58 -6.55
CA LEU A 218 -7.84 4.13 -6.40
C LEU A 218 -7.13 3.52 -7.62
N PRO A 219 -5.93 2.92 -7.46
CA PRO A 219 -5.27 2.25 -8.58
C PRO A 219 -6.11 1.07 -9.10
N PRO A 220 -5.93 0.69 -10.37
CA PRO A 220 -6.55 -0.52 -10.89
C PRO A 220 -6.03 -1.77 -10.15
N ARG A 221 -6.88 -2.80 -10.07
CA ARG A 221 -6.61 -4.01 -9.27
C ARG A 221 -5.28 -4.69 -9.63
N TYR A 222 -4.92 -4.72 -10.91
CA TYR A 222 -3.67 -5.31 -11.40
C TYR A 222 -2.42 -4.61 -10.85
N ALA A 223 -2.51 -3.34 -10.43
CA ALA A 223 -1.38 -2.61 -9.86
C ALA A 223 -0.85 -3.27 -8.58
N PHE A 224 -1.69 -3.99 -7.86
CA PHE A 224 -1.32 -4.68 -6.62
C PHE A 224 -0.69 -6.06 -6.86
N GLY A 225 -0.60 -6.52 -8.11
CA GLY A 225 0.08 -7.75 -8.50
C GLY A 225 1.61 -7.62 -8.52
N TYR A 226 2.28 -8.57 -9.15
CA TYR A 226 3.73 -8.54 -9.32
C TYR A 226 4.13 -7.81 -10.61
N TRP A 227 5.13 -6.96 -10.49
CA TRP A 227 5.68 -6.17 -11.59
C TRP A 227 7.11 -6.64 -11.87
N TRP A 228 7.37 -7.09 -13.09
CA TRP A 228 8.73 -7.35 -13.54
C TRP A 228 9.32 -6.11 -14.22
N SER A 229 10.52 -5.73 -13.81
CA SER A 229 11.27 -4.65 -14.40
C SER A 229 12.77 -4.88 -14.24
N ARG A 230 13.55 -4.35 -15.19
CA ARG A 230 15.00 -4.22 -15.13
C ARG A 230 15.41 -3.24 -16.22
N TYR A 231 16.32 -2.31 -15.93
CA TYR A 231 16.95 -1.55 -17.00
C TYR A 231 17.87 -2.48 -17.78
N TRP A 232 17.39 -2.98 -18.92
CA TRP A 232 18.12 -3.95 -19.73
C TRP A 232 17.77 -3.82 -21.21
N CYS A 233 18.71 -4.20 -22.07
CA CYS A 233 18.56 -4.17 -23.52
C CYS A 233 17.78 -5.40 -24.02
N TYR A 234 16.54 -5.55 -23.53
CA TYR A 234 15.70 -6.68 -23.89
C TYR A 234 15.24 -6.62 -25.35
N THR A 235 15.35 -7.75 -26.05
CA THR A 235 14.65 -8.02 -27.30
C THR A 235 13.22 -8.53 -27.04
N ASP A 236 12.35 -8.44 -28.05
CA ASP A 236 11.02 -9.07 -28.03
C ASP A 236 11.11 -10.57 -27.63
N ASN A 237 12.04 -11.32 -28.22
CA ASN A 237 12.23 -12.74 -27.91
C ASN A 237 12.62 -13.00 -26.44
N GLU A 238 13.49 -12.18 -25.87
CA GLU A 238 13.89 -12.34 -24.47
C GLU A 238 12.74 -12.04 -23.51
N LEU A 239 11.91 -11.04 -23.80
CA LEU A 239 10.71 -10.76 -22.99
C LEU A 239 9.66 -11.87 -23.11
N ARG A 240 9.50 -12.47 -24.30
CA ARG A 240 8.65 -13.65 -24.47
C ARG A 240 9.14 -14.83 -23.64
N GLN A 241 10.43 -15.15 -23.73
CA GLN A 241 11.03 -16.24 -22.94
C GLN A 241 10.94 -15.98 -21.43
N LEU A 242 11.15 -14.73 -21.00
CA LEU A 242 11.00 -14.33 -19.62
C LEU A 242 9.56 -14.59 -19.12
N VAL A 243 8.55 -14.16 -19.87
CA VAL A 243 7.14 -14.39 -19.52
C VAL A 243 6.80 -15.89 -19.54
N ASP A 244 7.31 -16.65 -20.50
CA ASP A 244 7.10 -18.11 -20.54
C ASP A 244 7.76 -18.82 -19.35
N ASN A 245 8.86 -18.29 -18.80
CA ASN A 245 9.45 -18.79 -17.57
C ASN A 245 8.57 -18.50 -16.35
N PHE A 246 7.94 -17.32 -16.26
CA PHE A 246 6.94 -17.03 -15.21
C PHE A 246 5.80 -18.07 -15.24
N ASP A 247 5.29 -18.39 -16.43
CA ASP A 247 4.30 -19.45 -16.63
C ASP A 247 4.84 -20.83 -16.20
N THR A 248 6.03 -21.21 -16.68
CA THR A 248 6.69 -22.50 -16.40
C THR A 248 6.89 -22.74 -14.91
N TYR A 249 7.33 -21.71 -14.19
CA TYR A 249 7.58 -21.78 -12.75
C TYR A 249 6.33 -21.46 -11.92
N SER A 250 5.18 -21.25 -12.56
CA SER A 250 3.91 -20.91 -11.90
C SER A 250 4.06 -19.73 -10.95
N ILE A 251 4.65 -18.64 -11.45
CA ILE A 251 4.80 -17.36 -10.76
C ILE A 251 3.91 -16.35 -11.48
N PRO A 252 2.91 -15.78 -10.80
CA PRO A 252 1.98 -14.84 -11.42
C PRO A 252 2.65 -13.48 -11.72
N LEU A 253 2.24 -12.85 -12.82
CA LEU A 253 2.77 -11.57 -13.31
C LEU A 253 1.60 -10.72 -13.88
N ASP A 254 1.52 -9.45 -13.48
CA ASP A 254 0.47 -8.52 -13.94
C ASP A 254 1.03 -7.38 -14.79
N VAL A 255 2.25 -6.92 -14.48
CA VAL A 255 2.87 -5.76 -15.13
C VAL A 255 4.24 -6.09 -15.68
N LEU A 256 4.43 -5.82 -16.97
CA LEU A 256 5.72 -5.86 -17.64
C LEU A 256 6.21 -4.42 -17.88
N VAL A 257 7.32 -4.05 -17.24
CA VAL A 257 7.95 -2.74 -17.40
C VAL A 257 9.07 -2.84 -18.43
N VAL A 258 8.95 -2.10 -19.53
CA VAL A 258 9.99 -1.99 -20.56
C VAL A 258 10.74 -0.67 -20.37
N ASP A 259 12.04 -0.77 -20.14
CA ASP A 259 12.91 0.38 -19.87
C ASP A 259 13.54 0.96 -21.16
N MET A 260 14.35 2.01 -21.02
CA MET A 260 14.97 2.89 -22.04
C MET A 260 15.17 2.31 -23.45
N ASP A 261 15.69 1.09 -23.56
CA ASP A 261 16.10 0.53 -24.85
C ASP A 261 14.92 0.19 -25.79
N TRP A 262 13.67 0.33 -25.32
CA TRP A 262 12.48 0.27 -26.20
C TRP A 262 12.54 1.27 -27.35
N HIS A 263 13.19 2.43 -27.14
CA HIS A 263 13.49 3.42 -28.19
C HIS A 263 14.98 3.43 -28.54
N TYR A 264 15.35 4.09 -29.64
CA TYR A 264 16.76 4.28 -29.97
C TYR A 264 17.45 5.16 -28.92
N THR A 265 18.60 4.73 -28.38
CA THR A 265 19.41 5.50 -27.41
C THR A 265 20.71 6.03 -28.04
N GLU A 266 20.94 5.75 -29.33
CA GLU A 266 22.14 6.12 -30.06
C GLU A 266 22.05 7.55 -30.64
N LYS A 267 23.09 8.36 -30.38
CA LYS A 267 23.17 9.76 -30.81
C LYS A 267 22.86 9.89 -32.31
N GLY A 268 21.94 10.80 -32.64
CA GLY A 268 21.52 11.08 -34.02
C GLY A 268 20.33 10.24 -34.51
N LYS A 269 19.87 9.26 -33.73
CA LYS A 269 18.58 8.59 -33.89
C LYS A 269 17.72 8.56 -32.62
N GLY A 270 18.34 8.83 -31.49
CA GLY A 270 17.72 9.04 -30.19
C GLY A 270 18.77 9.40 -29.14
N ALA A 271 18.39 9.44 -27.87
CA ALA A 271 19.28 9.78 -26.76
C ALA A 271 18.67 9.28 -25.44
N TRP A 272 18.73 10.11 -24.40
CA TRP A 272 18.00 9.89 -23.14
C TRP A 272 16.49 10.12 -23.33
N THR A 273 16.12 11.12 -24.11
CA THR A 273 14.75 11.27 -24.63
C THR A 273 14.61 10.49 -25.93
N GLY A 274 13.49 9.78 -26.12
CA GLY A 274 13.14 9.21 -27.41
C GLY A 274 11.72 8.68 -27.49
N TYR A 275 11.19 8.58 -28.72
CA TYR A 275 9.82 8.15 -29.00
C TYR A 275 9.71 7.13 -30.13
N THR A 276 10.80 6.92 -30.87
CA THR A 276 10.88 5.96 -31.97
C THR A 276 11.31 4.60 -31.47
N TRP A 277 10.42 3.61 -31.62
CA TRP A 277 10.70 2.23 -31.26
C TRP A 277 11.98 1.70 -31.92
N ASN A 278 12.85 1.08 -31.13
CA ASN A 278 14.06 0.44 -31.61
C ASN A 278 13.71 -0.87 -32.33
N ARG A 279 13.56 -0.80 -33.66
CA ARG A 279 13.15 -1.94 -34.51
C ARG A 279 14.14 -3.10 -34.54
N ARG A 280 15.34 -2.93 -33.97
CA ARG A 280 16.32 -4.02 -33.81
C ARG A 280 15.95 -4.94 -32.65
N LEU A 281 15.34 -4.39 -31.60
CA LEU A 281 14.90 -5.12 -30.42
C LEU A 281 13.42 -5.49 -30.52
N PHE A 282 12.60 -4.59 -31.07
CA PHE A 282 11.16 -4.73 -31.27
C PHE A 282 10.83 -4.57 -32.76
N PRO A 283 11.05 -5.59 -33.61
CA PRO A 283 10.81 -5.51 -35.04
C PRO A 283 9.34 -5.17 -35.36
N ASP A 284 8.40 -5.68 -34.56
CA ASP A 284 6.98 -5.30 -34.58
C ASP A 284 6.49 -4.94 -33.16
N PRO A 285 6.62 -3.67 -32.73
CA PRO A 285 6.17 -3.21 -31.43
C PRO A 285 4.68 -3.40 -31.19
N LYS A 286 3.85 -3.24 -32.23
CA LYS A 286 2.42 -3.46 -32.13
C LYS A 286 2.13 -4.94 -31.89
N GLY A 287 2.77 -5.83 -32.66
CA GLY A 287 2.70 -7.27 -32.45
C GLY A 287 3.19 -7.70 -31.06
N PHE A 288 4.25 -7.07 -30.53
CA PHE A 288 4.71 -7.28 -29.16
C PHE A 288 3.67 -6.87 -28.11
N LEU A 289 3.11 -5.66 -28.21
CA LEU A 289 2.10 -5.16 -27.27
C LEU A 289 0.81 -5.99 -27.32
N GLN A 290 0.37 -6.40 -28.52
CA GLN A 290 -0.77 -7.32 -28.69
C GLN A 290 -0.51 -8.69 -28.07
N TRP A 291 0.71 -9.22 -28.23
CA TRP A 291 1.10 -10.47 -27.57
C TRP A 291 1.07 -10.33 -26.04
N ALA A 292 1.63 -9.25 -25.49
CA ALA A 292 1.59 -9.00 -24.05
C ALA A 292 0.13 -8.93 -23.54
N GLY A 293 -0.74 -8.25 -24.28
CA GLY A 293 -2.18 -8.22 -24.00
C GLY A 293 -2.83 -9.62 -24.04
N SER A 294 -2.44 -10.49 -24.97
CA SER A 294 -2.92 -11.88 -25.04
C SER A 294 -2.47 -12.74 -23.85
N LYS A 295 -1.32 -12.40 -23.25
CA LYS A 295 -0.82 -12.97 -21.98
C LYS A 295 -1.46 -12.32 -20.75
N GLN A 296 -2.44 -11.42 -20.94
CA GLN A 296 -3.13 -10.67 -19.89
C GLN A 296 -2.21 -9.74 -19.08
N LEU A 297 -1.10 -9.29 -19.68
CA LEU A 297 -0.16 -8.37 -19.06
C LEU A 297 -0.53 -6.91 -19.35
N ASN A 298 -0.26 -6.05 -18.39
CA ASN A 298 -0.25 -4.60 -18.59
C ASN A 298 1.19 -4.15 -18.86
N VAL A 299 1.39 -3.33 -19.88
CA VAL A 299 2.72 -2.86 -20.28
C VAL A 299 2.86 -1.39 -19.91
N THR A 300 3.96 -1.06 -19.24
CA THR A 300 4.39 0.33 -19.06
C THR A 300 5.77 0.52 -19.63
N ILE A 301 6.01 1.73 -20.12
CA ILE A 301 7.25 2.10 -20.81
C ILE A 301 7.87 3.31 -20.10
N ASN A 302 9.20 3.28 -19.93
CA ASN A 302 9.97 4.40 -19.38
C ASN A 302 10.03 5.59 -20.36
N LEU A 303 9.75 6.79 -19.84
CA LEU A 303 9.82 8.06 -20.57
C LEU A 303 10.68 9.08 -19.81
N HIS A 304 11.62 9.69 -20.53
CA HIS A 304 12.30 10.92 -20.15
C HIS A 304 12.09 11.99 -21.22
N PRO A 305 11.04 12.83 -21.13
CA PRO A 305 10.64 13.65 -22.28
C PRO A 305 11.40 15.00 -22.41
N ALA A 306 12.43 15.21 -21.60
CA ALA A 306 13.02 16.53 -21.33
C ALA A 306 13.68 17.22 -22.55
N ASP A 307 14.17 16.47 -23.54
CA ASP A 307 14.78 17.06 -24.75
C ASP A 307 13.76 17.46 -25.82
N GLY A 308 12.47 17.30 -25.54
CA GLY A 308 11.39 17.58 -26.49
C GLY A 308 11.37 16.55 -27.62
N ILE A 309 11.00 16.97 -28.83
CA ILE A 309 10.86 16.08 -30.00
C ILE A 309 11.85 16.50 -31.08
N LYS A 310 12.73 15.57 -31.47
CA LYS A 310 13.82 15.81 -32.42
C LYS A 310 13.45 15.39 -33.84
N PRO A 311 14.03 16.00 -34.89
CA PRO A 311 13.70 15.71 -36.30
C PRO A 311 13.91 14.26 -36.77
N TYR A 312 14.71 13.49 -36.03
CA TYR A 312 14.95 12.08 -36.33
C TYR A 312 13.86 11.15 -35.77
N GLU A 313 12.93 11.66 -34.95
CA GLU A 313 11.83 10.86 -34.40
C GLU A 313 10.74 10.59 -35.46
N GLU A 314 10.19 9.38 -35.49
CA GLU A 314 9.07 8.99 -36.37
C GLU A 314 7.85 9.92 -36.19
N GLN A 315 7.63 10.43 -34.97
CA GLN A 315 6.51 11.29 -34.62
C GLN A 315 6.74 12.78 -34.93
N TYR A 316 7.97 13.19 -35.23
CA TYR A 316 8.32 14.59 -35.44
C TYR A 316 7.48 15.30 -36.50
N PRO A 317 7.24 14.75 -37.71
CA PRO A 317 6.48 15.47 -38.73
C PRO A 317 5.04 15.78 -38.29
N ALA A 318 4.41 14.89 -37.52
CA ALA A 318 3.08 15.11 -36.98
C ALA A 318 3.09 16.20 -35.90
N MET A 319 4.06 16.16 -34.99
CA MET A 319 4.21 17.18 -33.95
C MET A 319 4.55 18.56 -34.54
N ALA A 320 5.47 18.64 -35.50
CA ALA A 320 5.84 19.89 -36.14
C ALA A 320 4.63 20.57 -36.77
N ARG A 321 3.81 19.82 -37.52
CA ARG A 321 2.54 20.32 -38.07
C ARG A 321 1.57 20.76 -36.98
N TRP A 322 1.45 19.99 -35.89
CA TRP A 322 0.61 20.35 -34.74
C TRP A 322 1.03 21.70 -34.14
N MET A 323 2.34 21.94 -34.00
CA MET A 323 2.90 23.20 -33.51
C MET A 323 2.88 24.33 -34.55
N GLY A 324 2.44 24.07 -35.79
CA GLY A 324 2.43 25.05 -36.87
C GLY A 324 3.80 25.31 -37.50
N MET A 325 4.75 24.38 -37.31
CA MET A 325 6.09 24.41 -37.88
C MET A 325 6.15 23.64 -39.21
N ASN A 326 7.06 24.06 -40.10
CA ASN A 326 7.35 23.31 -41.31
C ASN A 326 8.29 22.12 -40.98
N PRO A 327 7.86 20.85 -41.14
CA PRO A 327 8.70 19.69 -40.83
C PRO A 327 9.97 19.60 -41.69
N ASP A 328 10.00 20.19 -42.88
CA ASP A 328 11.16 20.14 -43.78
C ASP A 328 12.34 20.97 -43.26
N GLU A 329 12.09 21.93 -42.37
CA GLU A 329 13.14 22.75 -41.75
C GLU A 329 13.96 21.97 -40.71
N LYS A 330 13.45 20.82 -40.22
CA LYS A 330 14.13 19.95 -39.25
C LYS A 330 14.64 20.73 -38.02
N LYS A 331 13.82 21.63 -37.49
CA LYS A 331 14.08 22.34 -36.23
C LYS A 331 13.57 21.52 -35.05
N ASP A 332 14.36 21.41 -34.00
CA ASP A 332 13.94 20.79 -32.75
C ASP A 332 12.68 21.45 -32.19
N ILE A 333 11.83 20.66 -31.54
CA ILE A 333 10.66 21.14 -30.79
C ILE A 333 11.00 20.95 -29.31
N ASP A 334 11.35 22.03 -28.62
CA ASP A 334 11.74 21.97 -27.22
C ASP A 334 10.59 21.56 -26.31
N TRP A 335 10.91 20.86 -25.22
CA TRP A 335 9.94 20.50 -24.20
C TRP A 335 9.39 21.74 -23.49
N ALA A 336 8.06 21.85 -23.43
CA ALA A 336 7.34 22.94 -22.76
C ALA A 336 6.12 22.40 -22.00
N ALA A 337 6.31 21.92 -20.77
CA ALA A 337 5.25 21.27 -19.98
C ALA A 337 4.08 22.23 -19.65
N SER A 338 4.35 23.52 -19.47
CA SER A 338 3.34 24.54 -19.23
C SER A 338 2.72 25.11 -20.52
N ASP A 339 3.17 24.71 -21.71
CA ASP A 339 2.49 25.05 -22.97
C ASP A 339 1.42 23.99 -23.26
N LYS A 340 0.16 24.41 -23.19
CA LYS A 340 -0.99 23.52 -23.41
C LYS A 340 -1.00 22.92 -24.81
N ARG A 341 -0.66 23.70 -25.85
CA ARG A 341 -0.64 23.22 -27.24
C ARG A 341 0.46 22.17 -27.41
N PHE A 342 1.64 22.40 -26.84
CA PHE A 342 2.71 21.41 -26.85
C PHE A 342 2.27 20.09 -26.20
N MET A 343 1.71 20.17 -24.98
CA MET A 343 1.30 18.96 -24.25
C MET A 343 0.17 18.21 -24.97
N GLU A 344 -0.86 18.89 -25.47
CA GLU A 344 -1.92 18.27 -26.28
C GLU A 344 -1.33 17.50 -27.48
N GLY A 345 -0.41 18.15 -28.21
CA GLY A 345 0.26 17.57 -29.36
C GLY A 345 1.08 16.36 -29.01
N TRP A 346 1.88 16.43 -27.94
CA TRP A 346 2.64 15.30 -27.44
C TRP A 346 1.72 14.10 -27.13
N TYR A 347 0.57 14.35 -26.50
CA TYR A 347 -0.39 13.28 -26.22
C TYR A 347 -1.03 12.69 -27.48
N ASN A 348 -1.61 13.46 -28.42
CA ASN A 348 -2.26 12.85 -29.61
C ASN A 348 -1.30 12.42 -30.72
N THR A 349 -0.10 13.00 -30.85
CA THR A 349 0.85 12.57 -31.89
C THR A 349 1.86 11.53 -31.43
N VAL A 350 2.12 11.42 -30.12
CA VAL A 350 3.13 10.49 -29.58
C VAL A 350 2.51 9.41 -28.71
N LEU A 351 1.90 9.76 -27.57
CA LEU A 351 1.52 8.76 -26.56
C LEU A 351 0.26 7.98 -26.93
N ARG A 352 -0.86 8.65 -27.26
CA ARG A 352 -2.12 7.99 -27.61
C ARG A 352 -2.04 6.97 -28.75
N PRO A 353 -1.22 7.17 -29.81
CA PRO A 353 -0.94 6.11 -30.78
C PRO A 353 -0.40 4.83 -30.13
N MET A 354 0.58 4.93 -29.23
CA MET A 354 1.17 3.77 -28.54
C MET A 354 0.19 3.14 -27.55
N GLU A 355 -0.65 3.95 -26.90
CA GLU A 355 -1.72 3.46 -26.02
C GLU A 355 -2.74 2.62 -26.80
N ARG A 356 -3.15 3.07 -27.99
CA ARG A 356 -4.03 2.31 -28.88
C ARG A 356 -3.40 0.99 -29.33
N ASP A 357 -2.07 0.93 -29.44
CA ASP A 357 -1.36 -0.30 -29.80
C ASP A 357 -1.17 -1.24 -28.59
N GLY A 358 -1.29 -0.76 -27.35
CA GLY A 358 -1.37 -1.59 -26.15
C GLY A 358 -0.57 -1.12 -24.93
N VAL A 359 0.07 0.06 -24.96
CA VAL A 359 0.69 0.65 -23.76
C VAL A 359 -0.39 0.98 -22.74
N SER A 360 -0.32 0.37 -21.56
CA SER A 360 -1.35 0.47 -20.53
C SER A 360 -1.22 1.75 -19.71
N PHE A 361 0.01 2.13 -19.35
CA PHE A 361 0.32 3.37 -18.63
C PHE A 361 1.79 3.77 -18.83
N TRP A 362 2.19 4.91 -18.27
CA TRP A 362 3.50 5.52 -18.52
C TRP A 362 4.34 5.62 -17.25
N TRP A 363 5.62 5.25 -17.36
CA TRP A 363 6.63 5.55 -16.35
C TRP A 363 7.30 6.87 -16.69
N LEU A 364 6.92 7.92 -15.96
CA LEU A 364 7.40 9.29 -16.13
C LEU A 364 8.60 9.54 -15.20
N ASP A 365 9.80 9.16 -15.65
CA ASP A 365 11.01 9.30 -14.84
C ASP A 365 11.67 10.67 -15.03
N TRP A 366 10.96 11.73 -14.63
CA TRP A 366 11.50 13.08 -14.73
C TRP A 366 12.67 13.28 -13.75
N GLN A 367 13.84 13.73 -14.23
CA GLN A 367 15.04 13.96 -13.39
C GLN A 367 15.75 15.29 -13.69
N GLN A 368 15.39 15.99 -14.78
CA GLN A 368 16.24 17.00 -15.41
C GLN A 368 16.15 18.39 -14.75
N GLY A 369 14.95 18.85 -14.39
CA GLY A 369 14.76 20.18 -13.79
C GLY A 369 13.60 20.20 -12.79
N LEU A 370 13.79 20.83 -11.63
CA LEU A 370 12.77 20.82 -10.57
C LEU A 370 11.50 21.58 -10.99
N ASN A 371 11.66 22.77 -11.56
CA ASN A 371 10.55 23.66 -11.86
C ASN A 371 10.46 23.99 -13.35
N ASP A 372 9.26 24.33 -13.79
CA ASP A 372 8.98 24.80 -15.15
C ASP A 372 9.71 26.12 -15.44
N LYS A 373 10.02 26.36 -16.72
CA LYS A 373 10.77 27.55 -17.17
C LYS A 373 9.91 28.82 -17.13
N GLU A 374 8.66 28.72 -17.58
CA GLU A 374 7.73 29.85 -17.66
C GLU A 374 7.00 30.08 -16.34
N PHE A 375 6.83 29.02 -15.55
CA PHE A 375 6.24 29.05 -14.21
C PHE A 375 7.27 28.59 -13.14
N PRO A 376 8.18 29.46 -12.67
CA PRO A 376 9.33 29.06 -11.85
C PRO A 376 9.01 28.42 -10.49
N ARG A 377 7.77 28.51 -10.00
CA ARG A 377 7.30 27.82 -8.78
C ARG A 377 6.53 26.52 -9.05
N LEU A 378 6.33 26.16 -10.32
CA LEU A 378 5.57 25.00 -10.73
C LEU A 378 6.53 23.82 -10.81
N GLY A 379 6.41 22.88 -9.88
CA GLY A 379 7.22 21.66 -9.94
C GLY A 379 6.88 20.86 -11.20
N ASN A 380 7.87 20.59 -12.05
CA ASN A 380 7.67 19.80 -13.28
C ASN A 380 7.09 18.42 -12.97
N THR A 381 7.60 17.76 -11.92
CA THR A 381 7.06 16.46 -11.48
C THR A 381 5.58 16.60 -11.12
N TRP A 382 5.18 17.62 -10.35
CA TRP A 382 3.78 17.83 -10.01
C TRP A 382 2.91 18.01 -11.27
N TRP A 383 3.36 18.90 -12.17
CA TRP A 383 2.60 19.30 -13.35
C TRP A 383 2.44 18.19 -14.38
N ILE A 384 3.54 17.50 -14.73
CA ILE A 384 3.52 16.41 -15.72
C ILE A 384 2.63 15.26 -15.22
N ASN A 385 2.63 14.97 -13.91
CA ASN A 385 1.74 13.96 -13.33
C ASN A 385 0.27 14.37 -13.51
N TYR A 386 -0.08 15.62 -13.19
CA TYR A 386 -1.44 16.13 -13.38
C TYR A 386 -1.87 16.06 -14.85
N THR A 387 -1.07 16.61 -15.77
CA THR A 387 -1.47 16.68 -17.18
C THR A 387 -1.59 15.30 -17.80
N THR A 388 -0.68 14.37 -17.47
CA THR A 388 -0.73 13.02 -18.04
C THR A 388 -1.88 12.21 -17.46
N PHE A 389 -2.10 12.30 -16.14
CA PHE A 389 -3.21 11.59 -15.49
C PHE A 389 -4.57 12.07 -16.01
N THR A 390 -4.74 13.39 -16.15
CA THR A 390 -6.01 13.96 -16.62
C THR A 390 -6.22 13.77 -18.13
N ASP A 391 -5.17 13.72 -18.96
CA ASP A 391 -5.32 13.29 -20.36
C ASP A 391 -5.89 11.87 -20.46
N MET A 392 -5.32 10.93 -19.69
CA MET A 392 -5.84 9.55 -19.59
C MET A 392 -7.29 9.52 -19.09
N GLU A 393 -7.60 10.29 -18.04
CA GLU A 393 -8.96 10.40 -17.50
C GLU A 393 -9.96 10.98 -18.52
N ARG A 394 -9.54 11.83 -19.45
CA ARG A 394 -10.44 12.40 -20.46
C ARG A 394 -10.64 11.51 -21.67
N HIS A 395 -9.64 10.69 -22.01
CA HIS A 395 -9.59 9.99 -23.30
C HIS A 395 -9.71 8.46 -23.24
N ARG A 396 -9.74 7.86 -22.05
CA ARG A 396 -9.83 6.41 -21.86
C ARG A 396 -11.11 5.98 -21.15
N GLN A 397 -11.42 4.69 -21.09
CA GLN A 397 -12.50 4.15 -20.24
C GLN A 397 -11.95 3.50 -18.97
N GLU A 398 -10.69 3.11 -19.01
CA GLU A 398 -9.95 2.55 -17.90
C GLU A 398 -9.56 3.61 -16.86
N ARG A 399 -9.16 3.14 -15.68
CA ARG A 399 -8.63 4.02 -14.64
C ARG A 399 -7.29 4.62 -15.09
N PRO A 400 -7.13 5.94 -14.97
CA PRO A 400 -5.81 6.54 -15.12
C PRO A 400 -4.87 6.03 -14.02
N MET A 401 -3.64 5.72 -14.40
CA MET A 401 -2.55 5.34 -13.52
C MET A 401 -1.24 5.78 -14.16
N LEU A 402 -0.30 6.24 -13.36
CA LEU A 402 1.04 6.63 -13.78
C LEU A 402 2.08 5.86 -12.96
N TYR A 403 3.35 6.02 -13.31
CA TYR A 403 4.46 5.59 -12.47
C TYR A 403 5.52 6.69 -12.43
N HIS A 404 5.69 7.38 -11.30
CA HIS A 404 6.43 8.65 -11.23
C HIS A 404 6.92 8.99 -9.82
N ARG A 405 7.59 10.12 -9.64
CA ARG A 405 8.13 10.56 -8.33
C ARG A 405 7.15 11.43 -7.54
N TRP A 406 7.41 11.61 -6.25
CA TRP A 406 6.64 12.51 -5.39
C TRP A 406 6.74 13.96 -5.89
N GLY A 407 5.59 14.58 -6.18
CA GLY A 407 5.49 15.94 -6.69
C GLY A 407 5.14 17.01 -5.64
N GLY A 408 4.82 16.63 -4.40
CA GLY A 408 4.31 17.54 -3.38
C GLY A 408 2.82 17.36 -3.08
N LEU A 409 2.28 18.13 -2.13
CA LEU A 409 0.88 18.03 -1.71
C LEU A 409 -0.10 18.21 -2.89
N GLY A 410 -1.17 17.42 -2.88
CA GLY A 410 -2.14 17.31 -3.98
C GLY A 410 -1.79 16.26 -5.03
N ASN A 411 -0.53 15.80 -5.09
CA ASN A 411 -0.11 14.77 -6.05
C ASN A 411 -0.61 13.37 -5.67
N HIS A 412 -1.15 13.16 -4.46
CA HIS A 412 -1.78 11.90 -4.06
C HIS A 412 -2.98 11.50 -4.94
N ARG A 413 -3.52 12.46 -5.70
CA ARG A 413 -4.56 12.25 -6.71
C ARG A 413 -4.05 11.57 -7.99
N TYR A 414 -2.73 11.57 -8.22
CA TYR A 414 -2.10 10.99 -9.41
C TYR A 414 -1.11 9.95 -8.92
N GLN A 415 -1.52 8.69 -8.87
CA GLN A 415 -0.71 7.57 -8.38
C GLN A 415 -0.16 6.80 -9.60
N ILE A 416 0.98 6.11 -9.52
CA ILE A 416 1.72 5.53 -8.38
C ILE A 416 3.13 6.15 -8.26
N GLY A 417 3.66 6.18 -7.03
CA GLY A 417 5.03 6.62 -6.73
C GLY A 417 6.15 5.58 -7.02
N PHE A 418 7.29 6.01 -7.56
CA PHE A 418 8.56 5.30 -7.70
C PHE A 418 9.62 5.92 -6.79
N SER A 419 10.15 5.15 -5.84
CA SER A 419 11.06 5.73 -4.84
C SER A 419 12.44 6.11 -5.36
N GLY A 420 12.82 5.78 -6.61
CA GLY A 420 14.13 6.10 -7.15
C GLY A 420 15.22 5.06 -6.93
N ASP A 421 16.43 5.46 -7.31
CA ASP A 421 17.60 4.59 -7.50
C ASP A 421 18.30 4.30 -6.17
N ALA A 422 17.67 3.49 -5.32
CA ALA A 422 18.22 3.12 -4.03
C ALA A 422 19.48 2.25 -4.16
N VAL A 423 20.52 2.51 -3.36
CA VAL A 423 21.71 1.66 -3.30
C VAL A 423 21.34 0.27 -2.75
N ILE A 424 21.90 -0.79 -3.35
CA ILE A 424 21.74 -2.18 -2.87
C ILE A 424 22.55 -2.34 -1.58
N SER A 425 21.90 -2.16 -0.43
CA SER A 425 22.50 -2.31 0.89
C SER A 425 21.45 -2.60 1.97
N TRP A 426 21.90 -3.13 3.11
CA TRP A 426 21.06 -3.27 4.30
C TRP A 426 20.59 -1.93 4.86
N LYS A 427 21.36 -0.85 4.71
CA LYS A 427 20.92 0.50 5.16
C LYS A 427 19.73 0.99 4.36
N SER A 428 19.71 0.74 3.04
CA SER A 428 18.57 1.07 2.18
C SER A 428 17.33 0.27 2.57
N LEU A 429 17.48 -1.05 2.77
CA LEU A 429 16.38 -1.87 3.28
C LEU A 429 15.91 -1.42 4.67
N ASP A 430 16.80 -0.97 5.55
CA ASP A 430 16.46 -0.44 6.87
C ASP A 430 15.69 0.88 6.83
N PHE A 431 15.91 1.70 5.80
CA PHE A 431 15.24 3.00 5.69
C PHE A 431 13.89 2.93 4.98
N GLN A 432 13.71 2.03 4.01
CA GLN A 432 12.51 2.00 3.17
C GLN A 432 11.18 1.74 3.91
N PRO A 433 11.09 0.86 4.93
CA PRO A 433 9.86 0.71 5.71
C PRO A 433 9.41 2.02 6.35
N TYR A 434 10.34 2.77 6.96
CA TYR A 434 10.07 4.09 7.51
C TYR A 434 9.66 5.09 6.42
N PHE A 435 10.42 5.18 5.32
CA PHE A 435 10.12 6.09 4.20
C PHE A 435 8.73 5.84 3.58
N ASN A 436 8.33 4.58 3.44
CA ASN A 436 7.02 4.18 2.96
C ASN A 436 5.92 4.54 3.98
N ALA A 437 6.11 4.19 5.25
CA ALA A 437 5.12 4.45 6.29
C ALA A 437 4.89 5.96 6.50
N THR A 438 5.93 6.79 6.50
CA THR A 438 5.77 8.25 6.65
C THR A 438 5.16 8.92 5.42
N ALA A 439 5.28 8.33 4.23
CA ALA A 439 4.59 8.85 3.04
C ALA A 439 3.05 8.82 3.17
N SER A 440 2.52 7.92 4.00
CA SER A 440 1.09 7.91 4.35
C SER A 440 0.65 9.16 5.11
N ASN A 441 1.57 9.88 5.78
CA ASN A 441 1.28 11.16 6.45
C ASN A 441 1.01 12.31 5.47
N VAL A 442 1.20 12.09 4.18
CA VAL A 442 0.87 13.04 3.09
C VAL A 442 -0.01 12.39 2.02
N LEU A 443 -0.73 11.32 2.39
CA LEU A 443 -1.61 10.56 1.49
C LEU A 443 -0.90 9.93 0.28
N TYR A 444 0.43 9.88 0.27
CA TYR A 444 1.21 9.33 -0.84
C TYR A 444 1.65 7.90 -0.54
N GLY A 445 0.68 7.06 -0.17
CA GLY A 445 0.92 5.73 0.37
C GLY A 445 1.10 4.62 -0.66
N TYR A 446 1.16 4.90 -1.96
CA TYR A 446 1.41 3.90 -3.00
C TYR A 446 2.82 4.06 -3.57
N TRP A 447 3.82 3.63 -2.80
CA TRP A 447 5.19 3.52 -3.28
C TRP A 447 5.45 2.14 -3.92
N SER A 448 6.12 2.18 -5.07
CA SER A 448 6.86 1.09 -5.68
C SER A 448 8.35 1.35 -5.48
N HIS A 449 8.98 0.50 -4.67
CA HIS A 449 10.42 0.48 -4.45
C HIS A 449 11.10 -0.43 -5.47
N ASP A 450 12.39 -0.22 -5.69
CA ASP A 450 13.24 -1.21 -6.35
C ASP A 450 13.51 -2.35 -5.37
N ILE A 451 12.66 -3.37 -5.39
CA ILE A 451 12.83 -4.50 -4.50
C ILE A 451 14.14 -5.23 -4.82
N GLY A 452 15.00 -5.35 -3.82
CA GLY A 452 16.38 -5.80 -3.95
C GLY A 452 17.40 -4.69 -4.24
N GLY A 453 16.98 -3.43 -4.31
CA GLY A 453 17.79 -2.24 -4.60
C GLY A 453 18.13 -2.04 -6.09
N HIS A 454 18.53 -0.81 -6.46
CA HIS A 454 18.74 -0.40 -7.84
C HIS A 454 20.17 -0.65 -8.35
N MET A 455 21.17 -0.16 -7.62
CA MET A 455 22.57 -0.03 -8.10
C MET A 455 23.63 -0.24 -7.01
N ASN A 456 24.91 -0.07 -7.39
CA ASN A 456 26.09 -0.10 -6.53
C ASN A 456 26.36 -1.44 -5.84
N ALA A 457 26.03 -2.56 -6.51
CA ALA A 457 26.47 -3.88 -6.11
C ALA A 457 27.07 -4.66 -7.30
N ASN A 458 28.03 -5.53 -6.99
CA ASN A 458 28.71 -6.39 -7.97
C ASN A 458 28.06 -7.79 -8.08
N ARG A 459 27.05 -8.08 -7.27
CA ARG A 459 26.18 -9.26 -7.33
C ARG A 459 24.99 -9.07 -6.39
N ILE A 460 23.90 -9.80 -6.62
CA ILE A 460 22.82 -9.92 -5.65
C ILE A 460 23.23 -10.84 -4.49
N ASP A 461 23.13 -10.34 -3.26
CA ASP A 461 23.14 -11.18 -2.06
C ASP A 461 21.74 -11.81 -1.87
N PRO A 462 21.60 -13.15 -1.95
CA PRO A 462 20.30 -13.80 -1.86
C PRO A 462 19.55 -13.51 -0.55
N GLU A 463 20.26 -13.32 0.56
CA GLU A 463 19.61 -13.03 1.84
C GLU A 463 18.99 -11.64 1.83
N LEU A 464 19.79 -10.61 1.50
CA LEU A 464 19.32 -9.24 1.36
C LEU A 464 18.14 -9.16 0.38
N TYR A 465 18.24 -9.84 -0.78
CA TYR A 465 17.17 -9.84 -1.77
C TYR A 465 15.87 -10.45 -1.24
N ILE A 466 15.94 -11.60 -0.57
CA ILE A 466 14.75 -12.24 0.01
C ILE A 466 14.13 -11.37 1.09
N ARG A 467 14.92 -10.78 2.01
CA ARG A 467 14.40 -9.87 3.04
C ARG A 467 13.72 -8.65 2.43
N TRP A 468 14.31 -8.11 1.36
CA TRP A 468 13.71 -7.01 0.61
C TRP A 468 12.41 -7.41 -0.09
N LEU A 469 12.36 -8.63 -0.66
CA LEU A 469 11.17 -9.16 -1.31
C LEU A 469 10.03 -9.42 -0.32
N GLN A 470 10.35 -9.91 0.88
CA GLN A 470 9.38 -10.07 1.97
C GLN A 470 8.78 -8.72 2.39
N PHE A 471 9.61 -7.69 2.52
CA PHE A 471 9.14 -6.31 2.71
C PHE A 471 8.27 -5.84 1.53
N GLY A 472 8.69 -6.10 0.29
CA GLY A 472 7.95 -5.73 -0.92
C GLY A 472 6.56 -6.36 -1.03
N ALA A 473 6.42 -7.63 -0.64
CA ALA A 473 5.13 -8.32 -0.66
C ALA A 473 4.10 -7.70 0.28
N LEU A 474 4.59 -7.06 1.36
CA LEU A 474 3.79 -6.33 2.35
C LEU A 474 3.94 -4.81 2.23
N SER A 475 4.40 -4.34 1.07
CA SER A 475 4.42 -2.93 0.67
C SER A 475 3.26 -2.63 -0.28
N PRO A 476 2.96 -1.36 -0.61
CA PRO A 476 1.83 -1.01 -1.46
C PRO A 476 1.91 -1.62 -2.86
N ILE A 477 3.08 -1.57 -3.51
CA ILE A 477 3.33 -2.12 -4.84
C ILE A 477 4.56 -3.03 -4.80
N LEU A 478 4.44 -4.22 -5.39
CA LEU A 478 5.52 -5.21 -5.44
C LEU A 478 6.17 -5.21 -6.84
N ARG A 479 7.33 -4.55 -6.94
CA ARG A 479 8.12 -4.45 -8.17
C ARG A 479 9.59 -4.77 -7.96
N THR A 480 10.13 -5.70 -8.73
CA THR A 480 11.59 -5.86 -8.82
C THR A 480 12.14 -4.98 -9.93
N HIS A 481 13.28 -4.34 -9.70
CA HIS A 481 13.97 -3.51 -10.68
C HIS A 481 15.42 -3.28 -10.32
N SER A 482 16.30 -3.10 -11.30
CA SER A 482 17.71 -2.77 -11.10
C SER A 482 18.28 -2.05 -12.32
N THR A 483 19.41 -1.39 -12.12
CA THR A 483 20.20 -0.78 -13.18
C THR A 483 20.76 -1.80 -14.18
N LYS A 484 21.25 -1.31 -15.32
CA LYS A 484 21.82 -2.10 -16.41
C LYS A 484 23.16 -2.72 -16.03
N SER A 485 23.11 -3.91 -15.43
CA SER A 485 24.27 -4.69 -15.03
C SER A 485 23.98 -6.19 -15.13
N SER A 486 24.88 -6.96 -15.74
CA SER A 486 24.77 -8.42 -15.83
C SER A 486 24.96 -9.13 -14.49
N ALA A 487 25.37 -8.41 -13.44
CA ALA A 487 25.56 -8.98 -12.11
C ALA A 487 24.30 -8.88 -11.23
N LEU A 488 23.26 -8.18 -11.70
CA LEU A 488 22.05 -7.85 -10.94
C LEU A 488 20.83 -8.61 -11.46
N ASP A 489 20.98 -9.91 -11.71
CA ASP A 489 19.89 -10.81 -12.10
C ASP A 489 18.93 -11.01 -10.93
N LYS A 490 17.64 -10.81 -11.19
CA LYS A 490 16.55 -10.87 -10.19
C LYS A 490 15.50 -11.91 -10.54
N GLU A 491 15.66 -12.57 -11.68
CA GLU A 491 14.82 -13.64 -12.19
C GLU A 491 14.76 -14.74 -11.13
N PRO A 492 13.59 -15.15 -10.64
CA PRO A 492 13.51 -16.13 -9.55
C PRO A 492 14.30 -17.41 -9.82
N TRP A 493 14.28 -17.90 -11.07
CA TRP A 493 14.96 -19.12 -11.50
C TRP A 493 16.48 -19.00 -11.67
N ALA A 494 17.07 -17.81 -11.48
CA ALA A 494 18.51 -17.64 -11.40
C ALA A 494 19.09 -18.09 -10.05
N PHE A 495 18.24 -18.30 -9.05
CA PHE A 495 18.63 -18.69 -7.69
C PHE A 495 18.58 -20.22 -7.50
N ASP A 496 19.32 -20.73 -6.51
CA ASP A 496 19.21 -22.14 -6.13
C ASP A 496 17.80 -22.49 -5.64
N HIS A 497 17.50 -23.79 -5.56
CA HIS A 497 16.16 -24.28 -5.22
C HIS A 497 15.60 -23.70 -3.91
N GLN A 498 16.42 -23.52 -2.87
CA GLN A 498 15.95 -23.00 -1.59
C GLN A 498 15.53 -21.54 -1.73
N HIS A 499 16.40 -20.70 -2.29
CA HIS A 499 16.14 -19.28 -2.47
C HIS A 499 15.00 -19.05 -3.49
N PHE A 500 15.00 -19.77 -4.62
CA PHE A 500 13.90 -19.76 -5.60
C PHE A 500 12.55 -20.06 -4.95
N SER A 501 12.47 -21.10 -4.11
CA SER A 501 11.23 -21.50 -3.45
C SER A 501 10.70 -20.39 -2.54
N ILE A 502 11.57 -19.72 -1.80
CA ILE A 502 11.20 -18.61 -0.91
C ILE A 502 10.73 -17.40 -1.72
N ILE A 503 11.45 -17.05 -2.79
CA ILE A 503 11.09 -15.95 -3.71
C ILE A 503 9.70 -16.21 -4.31
N ARG A 504 9.51 -17.39 -4.90
CA ARG A 504 8.24 -17.81 -5.51
C ARG A 504 7.09 -17.78 -4.51
N ASN A 505 7.27 -18.36 -3.32
CA ASN A 505 6.20 -18.42 -2.32
C ASN A 505 5.85 -17.04 -1.75
N THR A 506 6.83 -16.14 -1.64
CA THR A 506 6.60 -14.75 -1.24
C THR A 506 5.72 -14.01 -2.26
N ILE A 507 6.00 -14.20 -3.56
CA ILE A 507 5.15 -13.64 -4.63
C ILE A 507 3.75 -14.27 -4.59
N LEU A 508 3.62 -15.60 -4.42
CA LEU A 508 2.31 -16.23 -4.35
C LEU A 508 1.46 -15.73 -3.17
N GLU A 509 2.07 -15.46 -2.02
CA GLU A 509 1.36 -14.96 -0.85
C GLU A 509 0.78 -13.56 -1.09
N ARG A 510 1.53 -12.69 -1.79
CA ARG A 510 1.03 -11.38 -2.24
C ARG A 510 -0.29 -11.51 -3.01
N TYR A 511 -0.36 -12.46 -3.92
CA TYR A 511 -1.54 -12.69 -4.76
C TYR A 511 -2.72 -13.28 -4.00
N ARG A 512 -2.45 -14.18 -3.04
CA ARG A 512 -3.50 -14.69 -2.14
C ARG A 512 -4.13 -13.56 -1.33
N MET A 513 -3.34 -12.60 -0.88
CA MET A 513 -3.81 -11.45 -0.10
C MET A 513 -4.53 -10.37 -0.93
N ALA A 514 -4.65 -10.52 -2.26
CA ALA A 514 -5.20 -9.49 -3.13
C ALA A 514 -6.60 -8.98 -2.73
N PRO A 515 -7.58 -9.81 -2.28
CA PRO A 515 -8.88 -9.30 -1.84
C PRO A 515 -8.78 -8.37 -0.63
N TYR A 516 -7.93 -8.71 0.34
CA TYR A 516 -7.64 -7.87 1.50
C TYR A 516 -6.95 -6.56 1.08
N ILE A 517 -5.88 -6.65 0.29
CA ILE A 517 -5.09 -5.50 -0.18
C ILE A 517 -5.98 -4.53 -0.96
N TYR A 518 -6.79 -5.05 -1.88
CA TYR A 518 -7.66 -4.24 -2.72
C TYR A 518 -8.80 -3.58 -1.91
N THR A 519 -9.30 -4.25 -0.88
CA THR A 519 -10.24 -3.65 0.08
C THR A 519 -9.59 -2.50 0.86
N MET A 520 -8.34 -2.64 1.27
CA MET A 520 -7.60 -1.57 1.93
C MET A 520 -7.27 -0.41 0.98
N ALA A 521 -7.04 -0.68 -0.31
CA ALA A 521 -6.91 0.37 -1.31
C ALA A 521 -8.21 1.20 -1.46
N ARG A 522 -9.38 0.54 -1.42
CA ARG A 522 -10.67 1.23 -1.36
C ARG A 522 -10.80 2.09 -0.09
N ARG A 523 -10.29 1.61 1.04
CA ARG A 523 -10.27 2.39 2.29
C ARG A 523 -9.38 3.64 2.16
N ALA A 524 -8.25 3.55 1.47
CA ALA A 524 -7.43 4.71 1.17
C ALA A 524 -8.16 5.75 0.33
N TYR A 525 -8.94 5.32 -0.67
CA TYR A 525 -9.81 6.20 -1.46
C TYR A 525 -10.92 6.86 -0.63
N ASP A 526 -11.65 6.09 0.18
CA ASP A 526 -12.81 6.60 0.94
C ASP A 526 -12.39 7.46 2.15
N GLU A 527 -11.30 7.11 2.84
CA GLU A 527 -10.95 7.67 4.15
C GLU A 527 -9.58 8.37 4.19
N GLY A 528 -8.76 8.29 3.15
CA GLY A 528 -7.38 8.81 3.16
C GLY A 528 -6.42 7.96 4.01
N LEU A 529 -6.76 6.70 4.30
CA LEU A 529 -5.94 5.79 5.10
C LEU A 529 -5.23 4.78 4.19
N SER A 530 -3.96 5.05 3.89
CA SER A 530 -3.09 4.17 3.10
C SER A 530 -2.98 2.75 3.66
N LEU A 531 -2.60 1.81 2.79
CA LEU A 531 -2.38 0.41 3.14
C LEU A 531 -1.27 0.24 4.19
N CYS A 532 -0.09 0.82 3.97
CA CYS A 532 1.00 0.78 4.96
C CYS A 532 0.94 2.04 5.82
N ARG A 533 0.61 1.92 7.11
CA ARG A 533 0.46 3.08 8.00
C ARG A 533 1.22 2.94 9.32
N PRO A 534 1.90 4.00 9.78
CA PRO A 534 2.63 3.98 11.04
C PRO A 534 1.76 3.59 12.24
N LEU A 535 2.35 2.92 13.24
CA LEU A 535 1.61 2.44 14.41
C LEU A 535 0.95 3.57 15.20
N TYR A 536 1.53 4.77 15.22
CA TYR A 536 0.98 5.92 15.94
C TYR A 536 -0.38 6.41 15.41
N TYR A 537 -0.88 5.88 14.28
CA TYR A 537 -2.24 6.18 13.82
C TYR A 537 -3.32 5.58 14.73
N GLU A 538 -3.04 4.40 15.30
CA GLU A 538 -3.96 3.67 16.17
C GLU A 538 -3.60 3.85 17.65
N TRP A 539 -2.30 4.03 17.96
CA TRP A 539 -1.80 4.16 19.33
C TRP A 539 -1.00 5.46 19.55
N PRO A 540 -1.60 6.64 19.35
CA PRO A 540 -0.87 7.92 19.42
C PRO A 540 -0.44 8.31 20.84
N GLU A 541 -0.99 7.68 21.87
CA GLU A 541 -0.62 7.91 23.28
C GLU A 541 0.50 6.98 23.78
N ASN A 542 0.94 6.03 22.94
CA ASN A 542 2.02 5.09 23.26
C ASN A 542 3.33 5.56 22.60
N GLU A 543 4.37 5.83 23.39
CA GLU A 543 5.67 6.23 22.85
C GLU A 543 6.30 5.13 21.97
N GLU A 544 6.00 3.87 22.27
CA GLU A 544 6.47 2.73 21.48
C GLU A 544 6.04 2.83 20.02
N ALA A 545 4.83 3.35 19.75
CA ALA A 545 4.31 3.50 18.41
C ALA A 545 5.12 4.49 17.54
N TYR A 546 5.84 5.42 18.17
CA TYR A 546 6.75 6.36 17.51
C TYR A 546 8.19 5.85 17.43
N GLN A 547 8.60 4.96 18.34
CA GLN A 547 9.94 4.36 18.37
C GLN A 547 10.09 3.23 17.34
N GLU A 548 9.01 2.49 17.08
CA GLU A 548 8.93 1.37 16.13
C GLU A 548 8.85 1.85 14.67
N ARG A 549 9.81 2.68 14.23
CA ARG A 549 9.76 3.42 12.97
C ARG A 549 9.63 2.54 11.70
N ASN A 550 10.10 1.30 11.77
CA ASN A 550 10.05 0.35 10.65
C ASN A 550 8.85 -0.60 10.76
N SER A 551 8.12 -0.60 11.88
CA SER A 551 6.90 -1.38 12.05
C SER A 551 5.69 -0.57 11.61
N TYR A 552 4.75 -1.21 10.93
CA TYR A 552 3.55 -0.56 10.43
C TYR A 552 2.36 -1.52 10.44
N MET A 553 1.16 -0.94 10.47
CA MET A 553 -0.05 -1.67 10.14
C MET A 553 -0.14 -1.80 8.62
N PHE A 554 -0.31 -3.03 8.12
CA PHE A 554 -0.64 -3.34 6.74
C PHE A 554 -2.15 -3.55 6.65
N GLY A 555 -2.87 -2.46 6.39
CA GLY A 555 -4.31 -2.37 6.53
C GLY A 555 -4.74 -2.38 8.00
N ASP A 556 -5.88 -2.99 8.30
CA ASP A 556 -6.48 -2.93 9.64
C ASP A 556 -6.11 -4.10 10.55
N GLN A 557 -5.73 -5.24 9.96
CA GLN A 557 -5.68 -6.54 10.65
C GLN A 557 -4.26 -7.05 10.91
N ILE A 558 -3.26 -6.51 10.20
CA ILE A 558 -1.91 -7.08 10.13
C ILE A 558 -0.90 -6.04 10.59
N LEU A 559 -0.05 -6.37 11.55
CA LEU A 559 1.15 -5.63 11.91
C LEU A 559 2.36 -6.31 11.27
N VAL A 560 3.21 -5.52 10.62
CA VAL A 560 4.41 -5.97 9.92
C VAL A 560 5.61 -5.28 10.52
N SER A 561 6.70 -6.03 10.74
CA SER A 561 7.96 -5.48 11.22
C SER A 561 9.09 -6.10 10.39
N PRO A 562 9.46 -5.50 9.24
CA PRO A 562 10.43 -6.10 8.32
C PRO A 562 11.79 -6.35 8.98
N ILE A 563 12.45 -7.45 8.60
CA ILE A 563 13.84 -7.73 8.97
C ILE A 563 14.74 -6.95 8.02
N THR A 564 15.50 -6.01 8.58
CA THR A 564 16.33 -5.07 7.81
C THR A 564 17.82 -5.20 8.11
N GLN A 565 18.22 -6.33 8.70
CA GLN A 565 19.60 -6.64 9.04
C GLN A 565 19.92 -8.10 8.67
N PRO A 566 21.21 -8.42 8.39
CA PRO A 566 21.63 -9.79 8.14
C PRO A 566 21.33 -10.72 9.32
N MET A 567 21.02 -11.97 9.00
CA MET A 567 20.94 -13.08 9.93
C MET A 567 22.30 -13.29 10.62
N ALA A 568 22.24 -13.64 11.89
CA ALA A 568 23.38 -14.17 12.61
C ALA A 568 23.16 -15.67 12.79
N ASP A 569 24.14 -16.48 12.37
CA ASP A 569 24.11 -17.93 12.56
C ASP A 569 22.88 -18.64 11.96
N GLY A 570 22.37 -18.12 10.83
CA GLY A 570 21.23 -18.70 10.11
C GLY A 570 19.84 -18.35 10.66
N VAL A 571 19.76 -17.40 11.61
CA VAL A 571 18.50 -16.93 12.21
C VAL A 571 18.52 -15.40 12.35
N SER A 572 17.39 -14.75 12.11
CA SER A 572 17.16 -13.33 12.44
C SER A 572 16.49 -13.23 13.81
N ARG A 573 17.17 -12.61 14.78
CA ARG A 573 16.55 -12.22 16.06
C ARG A 573 15.95 -10.84 15.91
N HIS A 574 14.67 -10.72 16.19
CA HIS A 574 13.93 -9.48 15.94
C HIS A 574 13.10 -9.08 17.16
N LYS A 575 13.21 -7.82 17.56
CA LYS A 575 12.42 -7.23 18.64
C LYS A 575 11.27 -6.43 18.03
N VAL A 576 10.08 -6.61 18.57
CA VAL A 576 8.90 -5.87 18.14
C VAL A 576 8.00 -5.56 19.33
N TRP A 577 7.45 -4.36 19.36
CA TRP A 577 6.35 -4.01 20.23
C TRP A 577 5.03 -4.48 19.64
N LEU A 578 4.30 -5.30 20.40
CA LEU A 578 2.93 -5.71 20.09
C LEU A 578 1.97 -4.78 20.84
N PRO A 579 1.18 -3.96 20.16
CA PRO A 579 0.31 -3.00 20.82
C PRO A 579 -0.74 -3.66 21.72
N GLY A 580 -1.12 -2.95 22.79
CA GLY A 580 -2.19 -3.37 23.69
C GLY A 580 -3.58 -3.24 23.07
N GLY A 581 -4.57 -3.86 23.71
CA GLY A 581 -5.97 -3.85 23.27
C GLY A 581 -6.35 -5.00 22.32
N ASN A 582 -5.38 -5.76 21.82
CA ASN A 582 -5.61 -7.04 21.17
C ASN A 582 -4.42 -7.99 21.39
N ASP A 583 -4.67 -9.29 21.32
CA ASP A 583 -3.63 -10.31 21.19
C ASP A 583 -3.29 -10.52 19.70
N TRP A 584 -2.14 -11.14 19.43
CA TRP A 584 -1.56 -11.18 18.10
C TRP A 584 -1.04 -12.58 17.74
N TYR A 585 -1.52 -13.15 16.64
CA TYR A 585 -0.95 -14.35 16.06
C TYR A 585 0.32 -14.02 15.29
N GLU A 586 1.45 -14.59 15.70
CA GLU A 586 2.65 -14.62 14.86
C GLU A 586 2.46 -15.64 13.74
N VAL A 587 2.33 -15.18 12.49
CA VAL A 587 2.02 -16.03 11.34
C VAL A 587 3.09 -17.09 11.12
N ALA A 588 4.35 -16.77 11.39
CA ALA A 588 5.46 -17.71 11.20
C ALA A 588 5.26 -18.97 12.06
N THR A 589 4.97 -18.82 13.36
CA THR A 589 4.96 -19.95 14.31
C THR A 589 3.57 -20.43 14.70
N GLY A 590 2.53 -19.63 14.41
CA GLY A 590 1.17 -19.87 14.88
C GLY A 590 0.97 -19.51 16.35
N THR A 591 1.96 -18.94 17.03
CA THR A 591 1.83 -18.54 18.44
C THR A 591 0.87 -17.37 18.60
N LEU A 592 -0.09 -17.48 19.51
CA LEU A 592 -0.88 -16.36 20.01
C LEU A 592 -0.11 -15.64 21.13
N LEU A 593 0.33 -14.42 20.83
CA LEU A 593 1.10 -13.58 21.73
C LEU A 593 0.20 -12.52 22.37
N LYS A 594 0.40 -12.25 23.66
CA LYS A 594 -0.32 -11.16 24.33
C LYS A 594 0.12 -9.80 23.80
N GLY A 595 -0.83 -8.89 23.58
CA GLY A 595 -0.51 -7.49 23.28
C GLY A 595 -0.02 -6.72 24.50
N GLY A 596 0.40 -5.47 24.28
CA GLY A 596 0.84 -4.55 25.32
C GLY A 596 2.27 -4.79 25.81
N GLN A 597 3.10 -5.48 25.04
CA GLN A 597 4.47 -5.85 25.42
C GLN A 597 5.43 -5.81 24.25
N ARG A 598 6.73 -5.79 24.54
CA ARG A 598 7.77 -6.08 23.57
C ARG A 598 8.15 -7.55 23.63
N VAL A 599 8.27 -8.17 22.47
CA VAL A 599 8.72 -9.56 22.34
C VAL A 599 9.99 -9.61 21.48
N GLU A 600 10.88 -10.55 21.81
CA GLU A 600 12.01 -10.93 20.96
C GLU A 600 11.71 -12.29 20.36
N ARG A 601 11.84 -12.42 19.03
CA ARG A 601 11.43 -13.59 18.26
C ARG A 601 12.50 -13.96 17.23
N ASN A 602 12.54 -15.23 16.87
CA ASN A 602 13.50 -15.80 15.94
C ASN A 602 12.82 -16.14 14.62
N PHE A 603 13.42 -15.75 13.50
CA PHE A 603 12.90 -15.98 12.15
C PHE A 603 13.96 -16.61 11.24
N HIS A 604 13.60 -17.69 10.56
CA HIS A 604 14.38 -18.24 9.45
C HIS A 604 14.28 -17.38 8.19
N LEU A 605 15.05 -17.71 7.15
CA LEU A 605 15.04 -16.97 5.90
C LEU A 605 13.67 -17.01 5.18
N ASP A 606 12.91 -18.10 5.34
CA ASP A 606 11.56 -18.29 4.80
C ASP A 606 10.44 -17.76 5.71
N GLU A 607 10.80 -17.15 6.85
CA GLU A 607 9.88 -16.59 7.84
C GLU A 607 10.13 -15.08 7.99
N TYR A 608 9.11 -14.29 8.27
CA TYR A 608 9.27 -12.87 8.56
C TYR A 608 8.21 -12.37 9.56
N PRO A 609 8.47 -11.25 10.28
CA PRO A 609 7.62 -10.82 11.38
C PRO A 609 6.31 -10.21 10.86
N MET A 610 5.28 -11.06 10.84
CA MET A 610 3.90 -10.71 10.50
C MET A 610 3.00 -11.18 11.65
N TYR A 611 2.24 -10.24 12.18
CA TYR A 611 1.38 -10.42 13.35
C TYR A 611 -0.05 -10.07 13.00
N VAL A 612 -0.98 -11.02 13.16
CA VAL A 612 -2.39 -10.83 12.83
C VAL A 612 -3.20 -10.69 14.11
N LYS A 613 -4.09 -9.71 14.16
CA LYS A 613 -5.01 -9.51 15.30
C LYS A 613 -5.80 -10.79 15.61
N ALA A 614 -5.89 -11.18 16.87
CA ALA A 614 -6.89 -12.16 17.29
C ALA A 614 -8.29 -11.61 16.99
N GLY A 615 -9.17 -12.47 16.46
CA GLY A 615 -10.48 -12.07 15.90
C GLY A 615 -10.46 -11.57 14.45
N ALA A 616 -9.30 -11.50 13.78
CA ALA A 616 -9.23 -11.04 12.40
C ALA A 616 -9.93 -12.01 11.42
N VAL A 617 -10.70 -11.43 10.50
CA VAL A 617 -11.28 -12.11 9.33
C VAL A 617 -10.62 -11.52 8.09
N ILE A 618 -9.94 -12.35 7.30
CA ILE A 618 -9.14 -11.88 6.16
C ILE A 618 -9.55 -12.67 4.91
N PRO A 619 -10.23 -12.03 3.93
CA PRO A 619 -10.53 -12.67 2.66
C PRO A 619 -9.26 -12.78 1.81
N MET A 620 -9.03 -13.97 1.28
CA MET A 620 -7.88 -14.31 0.43
C MET A 620 -8.36 -15.10 -0.79
N TYR A 621 -7.54 -15.19 -1.83
CA TYR A 621 -7.67 -16.21 -2.85
C TYR A 621 -6.92 -17.49 -2.44
N ASP A 622 -7.29 -18.64 -3.01
CA ASP A 622 -6.49 -19.87 -2.87
C ASP A 622 -5.29 -19.85 -3.83
N LYS A 623 -5.58 -19.77 -5.13
CA LYS A 623 -4.63 -19.64 -6.23
C LYS A 623 -5.21 -18.68 -7.25
N VAL A 624 -4.37 -17.81 -7.78
CA VAL A 624 -4.73 -16.84 -8.81
C VAL A 624 -3.53 -16.61 -9.71
N LYS A 625 -3.77 -16.44 -11.03
CA LYS A 625 -2.69 -16.28 -12.03
C LYS A 625 -2.35 -14.82 -12.34
N ASN A 626 -3.33 -13.93 -12.23
CA ASN A 626 -3.20 -12.49 -12.39
C ASN A 626 -4.40 -11.81 -11.70
N LEU A 627 -4.35 -10.49 -11.51
CA LEU A 627 -5.39 -9.75 -10.80
C LEU A 627 -6.36 -9.00 -11.75
N LYS A 628 -6.40 -9.39 -13.02
CA LYS A 628 -7.27 -8.76 -14.03
C LYS A 628 -8.74 -9.07 -13.79
N SER A 629 -9.09 -10.30 -13.39
CA SER A 629 -10.45 -10.68 -12.95
C SER A 629 -10.54 -10.90 -11.44
N ASN A 630 -11.73 -11.21 -10.93
CA ASN A 630 -12.00 -11.53 -9.53
C ASN A 630 -12.96 -12.72 -9.38
N ASP A 631 -12.95 -13.66 -10.33
CA ASP A 631 -13.82 -14.85 -10.31
C ASP A 631 -13.33 -15.94 -9.33
N GLU A 632 -12.12 -15.78 -8.82
CA GLU A 632 -11.45 -16.78 -8.01
C GLU A 632 -12.20 -17.08 -6.69
N PRO A 633 -12.17 -18.33 -6.20
CA PRO A 633 -12.74 -18.68 -4.91
C PRO A 633 -12.16 -17.84 -3.77
N ILE A 634 -13.03 -17.43 -2.84
CA ILE A 634 -12.64 -16.67 -1.65
C ILE A 634 -12.44 -17.62 -0.48
N VAL A 635 -11.22 -17.64 0.04
CA VAL A 635 -10.86 -18.27 1.31
C VAL A 635 -10.99 -17.22 2.41
N VAL A 636 -11.99 -17.39 3.27
CA VAL A 636 -12.18 -16.56 4.47
C VAL A 636 -11.27 -17.11 5.57
N THR A 637 -10.08 -16.53 5.68
CA THR A 637 -9.09 -16.92 6.68
C THR A 637 -9.42 -16.24 8.01
N VAL A 638 -9.65 -17.03 9.05
CA VAL A 638 -9.99 -16.54 10.39
C VAL A 638 -8.89 -16.88 11.40
N TYR A 639 -8.57 -15.89 12.22
CA TYR A 639 -7.67 -16.00 13.36
C TYR A 639 -8.52 -15.94 14.64
N PRO A 640 -8.83 -17.07 15.30
CA PRO A 640 -9.73 -17.12 16.45
C PRO A 640 -9.22 -16.35 17.67
N GLY A 641 -10.02 -16.21 18.73
CA GLY A 641 -9.56 -15.56 19.98
C GLY A 641 -10.15 -14.16 20.23
N GLY A 642 -11.15 -13.78 19.44
CA GLY A 642 -11.97 -12.59 19.66
C GLY A 642 -13.08 -12.50 18.62
N ASN A 643 -14.05 -11.62 18.86
CA ASN A 643 -15.04 -11.28 17.83
C ASN A 643 -14.41 -10.30 16.83
N GLY A 644 -14.78 -10.43 15.56
CA GLY A 644 -14.26 -9.51 14.55
C GLY A 644 -15.04 -9.54 13.26
N GLU A 645 -14.79 -8.54 12.43
CA GLU A 645 -15.46 -8.34 11.15
C GLU A 645 -14.53 -7.77 10.09
N PHE A 646 -14.89 -8.03 8.85
CA PHE A 646 -14.29 -7.43 7.66
C PHE A 646 -15.34 -7.28 6.57
N SER A 647 -15.34 -6.14 5.87
CA SER A 647 -16.24 -5.92 4.73
C SER A 647 -15.41 -5.91 3.45
N MET A 648 -15.41 -7.05 2.75
CA MET A 648 -14.67 -7.20 1.50
C MET A 648 -15.28 -6.31 0.43
N TYR A 649 -14.44 -5.54 -0.25
CA TYR A 649 -14.81 -4.65 -1.35
C TYR A 649 -14.52 -5.32 -2.70
N GLU A 650 -15.44 -5.14 -3.65
CA GLU A 650 -15.28 -5.58 -5.03
C GLU A 650 -15.84 -4.57 -6.02
N ASP A 651 -15.17 -4.43 -7.15
CA ASP A 651 -15.63 -3.67 -8.31
C ASP A 651 -15.09 -4.34 -9.60
N ASN A 652 -15.33 -3.71 -10.74
CA ASN A 652 -14.85 -4.18 -12.04
C ASN A 652 -13.33 -4.36 -12.09
N GLY A 653 -12.58 -3.53 -11.36
CA GLY A 653 -11.12 -3.61 -11.21
C GLY A 653 -10.34 -2.57 -12.01
N ASN A 654 -10.88 -2.04 -13.11
CA ASN A 654 -10.17 -1.05 -13.95
C ASN A 654 -11.08 -0.03 -14.65
N ASP A 655 -12.37 0.03 -14.33
CA ASP A 655 -13.29 1.03 -14.90
C ASP A 655 -13.30 2.35 -14.11
N LYS A 656 -13.99 3.38 -14.62
CA LYS A 656 -14.18 4.66 -13.91
C LYS A 656 -15.35 4.67 -12.93
N ALA A 657 -16.23 3.67 -12.94
CA ALA A 657 -17.45 3.68 -12.14
C ALA A 657 -17.22 3.27 -10.66
N TYR A 658 -16.01 2.84 -10.30
CA TYR A 658 -15.62 2.33 -8.98
C TYR A 658 -16.06 3.15 -7.76
N ALA A 659 -16.23 4.47 -7.92
CA ALA A 659 -16.72 5.33 -6.85
C ALA A 659 -18.16 5.01 -6.43
N THR A 660 -19.00 4.50 -7.34
CA THR A 660 -20.45 4.29 -7.15
C THR A 660 -20.94 2.90 -7.53
N ALA A 661 -20.29 2.22 -8.48
CA ALA A 661 -20.61 0.86 -8.91
C ALA A 661 -19.61 -0.13 -8.28
N PHE A 662 -20.02 -0.75 -7.18
CA PHE A 662 -19.23 -1.73 -6.45
C PHE A 662 -20.14 -2.60 -5.58
N ALA A 663 -19.58 -3.69 -5.05
CA ALA A 663 -20.24 -4.54 -4.07
C ALA A 663 -19.42 -4.70 -2.79
N ARG A 664 -20.10 -4.99 -1.68
CA ARG A 664 -19.50 -5.34 -0.40
C ARG A 664 -20.05 -6.65 0.14
N THR A 665 -19.18 -7.46 0.72
CA THR A 665 -19.55 -8.70 1.43
C THR A 665 -19.03 -8.63 2.85
N ARG A 666 -19.92 -8.49 3.83
CA ARG A 666 -19.54 -8.47 5.25
C ARG A 666 -19.27 -9.88 5.74
N MET A 667 -18.15 -10.08 6.42
CA MET A 667 -17.72 -11.35 6.99
C MET A 667 -17.44 -11.14 8.47
N THR A 668 -17.90 -12.06 9.33
CA THR A 668 -17.73 -11.93 10.78
C THR A 668 -17.27 -13.24 11.39
N GLN A 669 -16.57 -13.17 12.51
CA GLN A 669 -16.36 -14.29 13.40
C GLN A 669 -16.81 -13.94 14.83
N GLU A 670 -17.31 -14.93 15.53
CA GLU A 670 -17.72 -14.85 16.93
C GLU A 670 -17.33 -16.13 17.66
N VAL A 671 -16.79 -15.99 18.87
CA VAL A 671 -16.39 -17.12 19.72
C VAL A 671 -17.25 -17.12 20.98
N GLU A 672 -17.97 -18.22 21.22
CA GLU A 672 -18.78 -18.44 22.42
C GLU A 672 -18.43 -19.81 23.02
N GLY A 673 -17.77 -19.82 24.18
CA GLY A 673 -17.29 -21.05 24.82
C GLY A 673 -16.36 -21.86 23.91
N ASN A 674 -16.74 -23.09 23.58
CA ASN A 674 -16.02 -23.99 22.68
C ASN A 674 -16.49 -23.91 21.21
N LYS A 675 -17.31 -22.92 20.86
CA LYS A 675 -17.89 -22.75 19.53
C LYS A 675 -17.35 -21.51 18.84
N LEU A 676 -16.95 -21.65 17.57
CA LEU A 676 -16.62 -20.58 16.65
C LEU A 676 -17.72 -20.49 15.59
N THR A 677 -18.29 -19.31 15.39
CA THR A 677 -19.26 -19.05 14.31
C THR A 677 -18.65 -18.05 13.33
N VAL A 678 -18.58 -18.43 12.06
CA VAL A 678 -18.14 -17.56 10.97
C VAL A 678 -19.33 -17.32 10.04
N LYS A 679 -19.62 -16.05 9.74
CA LYS A 679 -20.67 -15.68 8.79
C LYS A 679 -20.08 -14.97 7.58
N ILE A 680 -20.57 -15.33 6.41
CA ILE A 680 -20.32 -14.64 5.14
C ILE A 680 -21.68 -14.08 4.73
N GLY A 681 -21.88 -12.79 4.95
CA GLY A 681 -23.12 -12.10 4.65
C GLY A 681 -23.44 -12.08 3.16
N ARG A 682 -24.68 -11.72 2.84
CA ARG A 682 -25.07 -11.45 1.45
C ARG A 682 -24.23 -10.34 0.84
N ARG A 683 -23.93 -10.46 -0.45
CA ARG A 683 -23.31 -9.41 -1.24
C ARG A 683 -24.29 -8.26 -1.44
N GLU A 684 -23.86 -7.04 -1.17
CA GLU A 684 -24.64 -5.82 -1.32
C GLU A 684 -23.99 -4.89 -2.34
N GLY A 685 -24.78 -4.38 -3.29
CA GLY A 685 -24.28 -3.54 -4.40
C GLY A 685 -24.07 -4.33 -5.69
N SER A 686 -23.63 -3.64 -6.73
CA SER A 686 -23.48 -4.18 -8.08
C SER A 686 -22.46 -3.39 -8.89
N TYR A 687 -21.80 -4.07 -9.82
CA TYR A 687 -20.89 -3.48 -10.80
C TYR A 687 -20.86 -4.32 -12.08
N GLU A 688 -20.34 -3.74 -13.16
CA GLU A 688 -20.22 -4.43 -14.45
C GLU A 688 -19.19 -5.57 -14.38
N GLY A 689 -19.57 -6.76 -14.87
CA GLY A 689 -18.72 -7.96 -14.81
C GLY A 689 -18.71 -8.65 -13.44
N MET A 690 -19.61 -8.27 -12.52
CA MET A 690 -19.74 -8.91 -11.22
C MET A 690 -20.13 -10.40 -11.35
N PRO A 691 -19.39 -11.33 -10.73
CA PRO A 691 -19.66 -12.76 -10.93
C PRO A 691 -20.98 -13.22 -10.31
N GLU A 692 -21.79 -13.97 -11.07
CA GLU A 692 -23.11 -14.44 -10.64
C GLU A 692 -23.03 -15.47 -9.51
N ALA A 693 -21.98 -16.32 -9.52
CA ALA A 693 -21.70 -17.31 -8.50
C ALA A 693 -20.32 -17.10 -7.89
N ARG A 694 -20.16 -17.48 -6.61
CA ARG A 694 -18.91 -17.40 -5.87
C ARG A 694 -18.71 -18.58 -4.95
N LYS A 695 -17.60 -19.29 -5.13
CA LYS A 695 -17.18 -20.33 -4.19
C LYS A 695 -16.51 -19.69 -2.98
N TYR A 696 -16.88 -20.17 -1.79
CA TYR A 696 -16.28 -19.79 -0.53
C TYR A 696 -15.72 -21.00 0.22
N SER A 697 -14.65 -20.79 0.97
CA SER A 697 -14.23 -21.68 2.04
C SER A 697 -13.88 -20.86 3.29
N VAL A 698 -13.95 -21.50 4.46
CA VAL A 698 -13.47 -20.91 5.72
C VAL A 698 -12.21 -21.65 6.13
N LYS A 699 -11.11 -20.92 6.35
CA LYS A 699 -9.84 -21.46 6.84
C LYS A 699 -9.58 -20.97 8.25
N ILE A 700 -9.52 -21.89 9.22
CA ILE A 700 -9.29 -21.57 10.63
C ILE A 700 -7.84 -21.85 10.97
N VAL A 701 -7.11 -20.82 11.41
CA VAL A 701 -5.66 -20.90 11.65
C VAL A 701 -5.33 -21.30 13.09
N ALA A 702 -4.27 -22.09 13.25
CA ALA A 702 -3.67 -22.46 14.55
C ALA A 702 -4.69 -22.97 15.58
N ARG A 703 -5.52 -23.94 15.16
CA ARG A 703 -6.55 -24.54 16.02
C ARG A 703 -6.50 -26.06 16.00
N ALA A 704 -7.01 -26.64 17.09
CA ALA A 704 -7.23 -28.07 17.20
C ALA A 704 -8.18 -28.58 16.10
N VAL A 705 -8.20 -29.89 15.91
CA VAL A 705 -9.18 -30.57 15.05
C VAL A 705 -10.60 -30.29 15.57
N PRO A 706 -11.53 -29.79 14.72
CA PRO A 706 -12.94 -29.67 15.06
C PRO A 706 -13.59 -31.00 15.48
N GLU A 707 -14.47 -30.97 16.48
CA GLU A 707 -15.32 -32.12 16.83
C GLU A 707 -16.55 -32.19 15.92
N LEU A 708 -17.15 -31.03 15.63
CA LEU A 708 -18.31 -30.90 14.76
C LEU A 708 -18.19 -29.62 13.92
N VAL A 709 -18.49 -29.75 12.62
CA VAL A 709 -18.65 -28.62 11.71
C VAL A 709 -20.07 -28.66 11.13
N VAL A 710 -20.75 -27.53 11.21
CA VAL A 710 -22.10 -27.33 10.65
C VAL A 710 -22.04 -26.16 9.67
N VAL A 711 -22.48 -26.36 8.44
CA VAL A 711 -22.60 -25.33 7.42
C VAL A 711 -24.08 -25.16 7.07
N ASN A 712 -24.60 -23.94 7.25
CA ASN A 712 -26.02 -23.61 7.01
C ASN A 712 -26.99 -24.59 7.70
N GLY A 713 -26.69 -24.94 8.96
CA GLY A 713 -27.51 -25.84 9.77
C GLY A 713 -27.37 -27.34 9.45
N LYS A 714 -26.48 -27.74 8.53
CA LYS A 714 -26.23 -29.14 8.18
C LYS A 714 -24.81 -29.57 8.54
N PRO A 715 -24.58 -30.78 9.08
CA PRO A 715 -23.23 -31.30 9.27
C PRO A 715 -22.42 -31.26 7.96
N ALA A 716 -21.16 -30.86 8.05
CA ALA A 716 -20.26 -30.75 6.91
C ALA A 716 -18.89 -31.36 7.21
N ALA A 717 -18.23 -31.86 6.17
CA ALA A 717 -16.85 -32.30 6.24
C ALA A 717 -15.89 -31.10 6.25
N PHE A 718 -14.67 -31.34 6.74
CA PHE A 718 -13.56 -30.40 6.70
C PHE A 718 -12.27 -31.14 6.32
N ASP A 719 -11.31 -30.41 5.77
CA ASP A 719 -9.93 -30.87 5.59
C ASP A 719 -9.06 -30.30 6.71
N TYR A 720 -8.13 -31.10 7.24
CA TYR A 720 -7.22 -30.68 8.32
C TYR A 720 -5.76 -30.89 7.93
N ASP A 721 -5.02 -29.78 7.81
CA ASP A 721 -3.58 -29.81 7.57
C ASP A 721 -2.83 -29.70 8.90
N GLY A 722 -2.29 -30.82 9.38
CA GLY A 722 -1.52 -30.87 10.62
C GLY A 722 -0.15 -30.23 10.52
N ASN A 723 0.38 -29.90 9.33
CA ASN A 723 1.63 -29.14 9.21
C ASN A 723 1.43 -27.66 9.49
N THR A 724 0.25 -27.13 9.16
CA THR A 724 -0.12 -25.73 9.39
C THR A 724 -1.12 -25.56 10.54
N LEU A 725 -1.61 -26.67 11.11
CA LEU A 725 -2.62 -26.72 12.16
C LEU A 725 -3.88 -25.93 11.76
N THR A 726 -4.34 -26.16 10.54
CA THR A 726 -5.48 -25.44 9.96
C THR A 726 -6.61 -26.37 9.54
N ALA A 727 -7.84 -25.95 9.81
CA ALA A 727 -9.05 -26.59 9.30
C ALA A 727 -9.59 -25.76 8.14
N THR A 728 -9.89 -26.41 7.01
CA THR A 728 -10.51 -25.78 5.84
C THR A 728 -11.88 -26.40 5.59
N ILE A 729 -12.91 -25.55 5.59
CA ILE A 729 -14.31 -25.94 5.40
C ILE A 729 -14.78 -25.36 4.07
N ALA A 730 -15.03 -26.23 3.09
CA ALA A 730 -15.61 -25.82 1.82
C ALA A 730 -17.11 -25.57 1.96
N ILE A 731 -17.61 -24.48 1.37
CA ILE A 731 -19.03 -24.16 1.34
C ILE A 731 -19.57 -24.49 -0.05
N ALA A 732 -20.50 -25.45 -0.12
CA ALA A 732 -21.07 -25.91 -1.39
C ALA A 732 -21.99 -24.87 -2.05
N ASP A 733 -22.67 -24.06 -1.24
CA ASP A 733 -23.52 -22.97 -1.73
C ASP A 733 -22.67 -21.83 -2.28
N SER A 734 -22.84 -21.56 -3.57
CA SER A 734 -22.11 -20.52 -4.29
C SER A 734 -22.95 -19.30 -4.64
N ASP A 735 -24.21 -19.18 -4.20
CA ASP A 735 -25.03 -17.99 -4.44
C ASP A 735 -24.56 -16.84 -3.53
N PRO A 736 -23.87 -15.80 -4.03
CA PRO A 736 -23.32 -14.74 -3.19
C PRO A 736 -24.40 -13.86 -2.51
N ASN A 737 -25.68 -14.01 -2.86
CA ASN A 737 -26.76 -13.21 -2.32
C ASN A 737 -27.41 -13.81 -1.06
N ILE A 738 -27.01 -15.02 -0.68
CA ILE A 738 -27.47 -15.71 0.53
C ILE A 738 -26.38 -15.65 1.60
N GLU A 739 -26.74 -15.38 2.85
CA GLU A 739 -25.79 -15.47 3.96
C GLU A 739 -25.37 -16.94 4.20
N LYS A 740 -24.08 -17.18 4.39
CA LYS A 740 -23.54 -18.48 4.78
C LYS A 740 -23.09 -18.42 6.24
N THR A 741 -23.41 -19.46 7.00
CA THR A 741 -22.98 -19.63 8.39
C THR A 741 -22.21 -20.92 8.53
N VAL A 742 -21.00 -20.83 9.08
CA VAL A 742 -20.15 -21.97 9.43
C VAL A 742 -19.98 -21.97 10.95
N GLU A 743 -20.46 -23.01 11.59
CA GLU A 743 -20.36 -23.23 13.03
C GLU A 743 -19.41 -24.38 13.28
N VAL A 744 -18.41 -24.15 14.13
CA VAL A 744 -17.36 -25.11 14.47
C VAL A 744 -17.35 -25.30 15.98
N THR A 745 -17.59 -26.52 16.42
CA THR A 745 -17.54 -26.90 17.83
C THR A 745 -16.26 -27.69 18.08
N TYR A 746 -15.52 -27.31 19.12
CA TYR A 746 -14.34 -28.02 19.60
C TYR A 746 -14.68 -28.84 20.85
N ALA A 747 -14.01 -29.97 21.05
CA ALA A 747 -14.14 -30.72 22.28
C ALA A 747 -13.80 -29.83 23.51
N PRO A 748 -14.49 -29.96 24.66
CA PRO A 748 -14.20 -29.15 25.85
C PRO A 748 -12.75 -29.27 26.35
N ASP A 749 -12.10 -30.40 26.07
CA ASP A 749 -10.71 -30.70 26.39
C ASP A 749 -9.78 -30.63 25.15
N ALA A 750 -10.17 -29.88 24.11
CA ALA A 750 -9.35 -29.65 22.94
C ALA A 750 -8.02 -29.00 23.33
N ILE A 751 -6.93 -29.53 22.76
CA ILE A 751 -5.59 -29.02 23.05
C ILE A 751 -5.40 -27.63 22.46
N ASP A 752 -4.74 -26.75 23.22
CA ASP A 752 -4.25 -25.51 22.64
C ASP A 752 -2.98 -25.79 21.83
N VAL A 753 -2.95 -25.22 20.63
CA VAL A 753 -1.86 -25.36 19.66
C VAL A 753 -1.40 -24.02 19.09
N ALA A 754 -1.97 -22.92 19.56
CA ALA A 754 -1.51 -21.57 19.26
C ALA A 754 -0.30 -21.19 20.14
N ASP A 755 0.61 -22.12 20.40
CA ASP A 755 1.75 -21.99 21.30
C ASP A 755 3.10 -22.04 20.58
N GLY A 756 3.08 -22.09 19.24
CA GLY A 756 4.29 -22.18 18.40
C GLY A 756 4.56 -23.58 17.85
N LEU A 757 3.72 -24.58 18.16
CA LEU A 757 3.86 -25.95 17.68
C LEU A 757 4.02 -26.04 16.15
N MET A 758 3.27 -25.24 15.39
CA MET A 758 3.38 -25.19 13.92
C MET A 758 4.80 -24.82 13.49
N GLY A 759 5.37 -23.77 14.07
CA GLY A 759 6.76 -23.36 13.81
C GLY A 759 7.76 -24.45 14.21
N GLN A 760 7.59 -25.05 15.39
CA GLN A 760 8.47 -26.12 15.89
C GLN A 760 8.49 -27.32 14.94
N MET A 761 7.32 -27.82 14.51
CA MET A 761 7.22 -28.94 13.57
C MET A 761 7.90 -28.62 12.23
N ARG A 762 7.66 -27.41 11.68
CA ARG A 762 8.29 -26.97 10.43
C ARG A 762 9.82 -26.96 10.56
N ARG A 763 10.35 -26.34 11.61
CA ARG A 763 11.80 -26.20 11.82
C ARG A 763 12.47 -27.56 12.03
N ILE A 764 11.85 -28.45 12.79
CA ILE A 764 12.32 -29.85 12.92
C ILE A 764 12.36 -30.55 11.57
N GLY A 765 11.29 -30.47 10.78
CA GLY A 765 11.26 -31.08 9.44
C GLY A 765 12.38 -30.56 8.54
N GLN A 766 12.58 -29.24 8.51
CA GLN A 766 13.66 -28.61 7.75
C GLN A 766 15.06 -29.04 8.24
N ASN A 767 15.28 -29.06 9.55
CA ASN A 767 16.58 -29.41 10.13
C ASN A 767 16.90 -30.91 9.95
N ASN A 768 15.90 -31.79 10.07
CA ASN A 768 16.04 -33.22 9.73
C ASN A 768 16.39 -33.42 8.25
N TYR A 769 15.75 -32.68 7.34
CA TYR A 769 16.11 -32.72 5.93
C TYR A 769 17.57 -32.28 5.68
N ARG A 770 18.01 -31.18 6.31
CA ARG A 770 19.41 -30.70 6.24
C ARG A 770 20.38 -31.73 6.80
N LEU A 771 20.06 -32.37 7.91
CA LEU A 771 20.90 -33.40 8.53
C LEU A 771 21.06 -34.62 7.61
N LYS A 772 19.99 -35.07 6.95
CA LYS A 772 20.05 -36.14 5.92
C LYS A 772 20.95 -35.78 4.75
N ARG A 773 20.94 -34.52 4.30
CA ARG A 773 21.83 -34.04 3.24
C ARG A 773 23.30 -34.01 3.67
N GLN A 774 23.59 -33.71 4.93
CA GLN A 774 24.95 -33.69 5.47
C GLN A 774 25.47 -35.09 5.81
N LYS A 775 24.60 -36.00 6.25
CA LYS A 775 24.91 -37.37 6.65
C LYS A 775 23.95 -38.34 5.98
N ALA A 776 24.21 -38.66 4.71
CA ALA A 776 23.32 -39.48 3.88
C ALA A 776 23.00 -40.87 4.48
N GLY A 777 23.89 -41.44 5.30
CA GLY A 777 23.68 -42.71 5.98
C GLY A 777 23.01 -42.62 7.36
N ILE A 778 22.49 -41.45 7.76
CA ILE A 778 21.78 -41.34 9.05
C ILE A 778 20.46 -42.11 9.01
N VAL A 779 20.24 -42.93 10.04
CA VAL A 779 18.96 -43.60 10.31
C VAL A 779 18.36 -42.90 11.52
N PHE A 780 17.21 -42.26 11.35
CA PHE A 780 16.53 -41.62 12.46
C PHE A 780 15.88 -42.66 13.37
N GLY A 781 16.27 -42.67 14.64
CA GLY A 781 15.57 -43.38 15.69
C GLY A 781 14.14 -42.85 15.88
N GLU A 782 13.32 -43.64 16.57
CA GLU A 782 11.87 -43.42 16.73
C GLU A 782 11.52 -41.97 17.11
N GLY A 783 12.21 -41.38 18.09
CA GLY A 783 11.94 -40.01 18.53
C GLY A 783 12.08 -38.96 17.42
N LEU A 784 13.23 -38.91 16.75
CA LEU A 784 13.53 -37.89 15.74
C LEU A 784 12.72 -38.10 14.45
N GLY A 785 12.53 -39.36 14.04
CA GLY A 785 11.72 -39.72 12.87
C GLY A 785 10.23 -39.42 13.07
N THR A 786 9.69 -39.68 14.27
CA THR A 786 8.30 -39.36 14.60
C THR A 786 8.08 -37.85 14.66
N MET A 787 9.04 -37.09 15.21
CA MET A 787 8.94 -35.63 15.21
C MET A 787 8.91 -35.04 13.79
N GLU A 788 9.72 -35.57 12.85
CA GLU A 788 9.72 -35.11 11.45
C GLU A 788 8.34 -35.21 10.79
N SER A 789 7.63 -36.30 11.10
CA SER A 789 6.39 -36.67 10.43
C SER A 789 5.13 -36.27 11.20
N THR A 790 5.25 -35.65 12.38
CA THR A 790 4.11 -35.37 13.27
C THR A 790 2.99 -34.60 12.58
N GLY A 791 3.29 -33.50 11.90
CA GLY A 791 2.26 -32.70 11.21
C GLY A 791 1.51 -33.50 10.14
N ARG A 792 2.22 -34.34 9.37
CA ARG A 792 1.59 -35.24 8.39
C ARG A 792 0.79 -36.35 9.05
N ALA A 793 1.28 -36.90 10.16
CA ALA A 793 0.56 -37.92 10.93
C ALA A 793 -0.76 -37.37 11.48
N ILE A 794 -0.79 -36.13 11.94
CA ILE A 794 -2.02 -35.45 12.37
C ILE A 794 -3.01 -35.30 11.21
N SER A 795 -2.55 -34.98 10.00
CA SER A 795 -3.44 -34.96 8.82
C SER A 795 -4.04 -36.32 8.48
N TYR A 796 -3.29 -37.41 8.66
CA TYR A 796 -3.79 -38.76 8.38
C TYR A 796 -4.68 -39.30 9.50
N TYR A 797 -4.40 -38.93 10.74
CA TYR A 797 -5.08 -39.43 11.94
C TYR A 797 -5.45 -38.25 12.87
N PRO A 798 -6.39 -37.39 12.45
CA PRO A 798 -6.74 -36.18 13.21
C PRO A 798 -7.36 -36.49 14.59
N ASP A 799 -8.01 -37.65 14.72
CA ASP A 799 -8.50 -38.21 15.98
C ASP A 799 -7.37 -38.52 17.00
N ARG A 800 -6.15 -38.78 16.51
CA ARG A 800 -4.95 -39.01 17.35
C ARG A 800 -4.15 -37.75 17.66
N MET A 801 -4.66 -36.56 17.30
CA MET A 801 -3.92 -35.30 17.46
C MET A 801 -3.36 -35.11 18.88
N LYS A 802 -4.16 -35.37 19.93
CA LYS A 802 -3.73 -35.21 21.33
C LYS A 802 -2.50 -36.06 21.67
N GLU A 803 -2.52 -37.33 21.26
CA GLU A 803 -1.43 -38.29 21.46
C GLU A 803 -0.18 -37.85 20.68
N LEU A 804 -0.34 -37.53 19.40
CA LEU A 804 0.76 -37.14 18.51
C LEU A 804 1.45 -35.85 18.97
N VAL A 805 0.67 -34.84 19.40
CA VAL A 805 1.20 -33.59 19.94
C VAL A 805 1.88 -33.81 21.28
N ALA A 806 1.32 -34.63 22.17
CA ALA A 806 1.97 -34.97 23.43
C ALA A 806 3.32 -35.67 23.21
N ALA A 807 3.38 -36.63 22.28
CA ALA A 807 4.62 -37.30 21.91
C ALA A 807 5.65 -36.34 21.31
N PHE A 808 5.22 -35.45 20.40
CA PHE A 808 6.10 -34.42 19.84
C PHE A 808 6.68 -33.53 20.93
N ARG A 809 5.84 -32.98 21.82
CA ARG A 809 6.28 -32.10 22.92
C ARG A 809 7.26 -32.81 23.87
N ALA A 810 7.01 -34.07 24.23
CA ALA A 810 7.89 -34.87 25.08
C ALA A 810 9.25 -35.15 24.42
N ASN A 811 9.28 -35.34 23.10
CA ASN A 811 10.51 -35.51 22.35
C ASN A 811 11.25 -34.18 22.14
N TYR A 812 10.53 -33.09 21.89
CA TYR A 812 11.08 -31.75 21.72
C TYR A 812 11.82 -31.25 22.98
N GLN A 813 11.31 -31.56 24.17
CA GLN A 813 11.98 -31.26 25.45
C GLN A 813 13.29 -32.02 25.65
N ARG A 814 13.47 -33.17 24.97
CA ARG A 814 14.66 -34.03 25.04
C ARG A 814 15.44 -34.05 23.72
N LEU A 815 15.23 -33.04 22.87
CA LEU A 815 15.82 -32.97 21.54
C LEU A 815 17.36 -33.07 21.54
N PRO A 816 18.11 -32.42 22.46
CA PRO A 816 19.57 -32.59 22.52
C PRO A 816 19.99 -34.06 22.70
N GLN A 817 19.33 -34.78 23.61
CA GLN A 817 19.61 -36.19 23.89
C GLN A 817 19.23 -37.09 22.71
N LEU A 818 18.15 -36.77 22.00
CA LEU A 818 17.76 -37.48 20.77
C LEU A 818 18.79 -37.29 19.66
N LEU A 819 19.34 -36.09 19.48
CA LEU A 819 20.40 -35.84 18.50
C LEU A 819 21.66 -36.65 18.81
N ASP A 820 22.07 -36.70 20.09
CA ASP A 820 23.22 -37.50 20.53
C ASP A 820 23.02 -39.00 20.25
N ALA A 821 21.83 -39.52 20.58
CA ALA A 821 21.47 -40.91 20.32
C ALA A 821 21.47 -41.28 18.82
N ASN A 822 21.38 -40.30 17.92
CA ASN A 822 21.43 -40.49 16.47
C ASN A 822 22.85 -40.26 15.89
N GLY A 823 23.87 -40.19 16.75
CA GLY A 823 25.27 -40.03 16.35
C GLY A 823 25.52 -38.73 15.60
N VAL A 824 24.82 -37.66 15.98
CA VAL A 824 25.05 -36.29 15.51
C VAL A 824 26.26 -35.73 16.26
N THR A 825 27.19 -35.08 15.56
CA THR A 825 28.36 -34.48 16.24
C THR A 825 27.95 -33.28 17.08
N GLU A 826 28.78 -32.89 18.06
CA GLU A 826 28.52 -31.70 18.89
C GLU A 826 28.26 -30.45 18.06
N LYS A 827 29.11 -30.19 17.06
CA LYS A 827 28.94 -29.05 16.14
C LYS A 827 27.62 -29.12 15.36
N GLN A 828 27.24 -30.29 14.86
CA GLN A 828 25.97 -30.46 14.14
C GLN A 828 24.78 -30.25 15.07
N ARG A 829 24.86 -30.75 16.30
CA ARG A 829 23.84 -30.59 17.35
C ARG A 829 23.65 -29.11 17.69
N GLU A 830 24.73 -28.36 17.89
CA GLU A 830 24.64 -26.91 18.16
C GLU A 830 23.93 -26.15 17.03
N ILE A 831 24.29 -26.43 15.77
CA ILE A 831 23.65 -25.82 14.60
C ILE A 831 22.17 -26.21 14.53
N TYR A 832 21.85 -27.49 14.77
CA TYR A 832 20.48 -27.99 14.74
C TYR A 832 19.61 -27.31 15.80
N LEU A 833 20.07 -27.28 17.05
CA LEU A 833 19.31 -26.71 18.17
C LEU A 833 19.13 -25.21 17.98
N ARG A 834 20.15 -24.49 17.51
CA ARG A 834 20.08 -23.07 17.21
C ARG A 834 19.07 -22.74 16.10
N ALA A 835 19.02 -23.56 15.05
CA ALA A 835 18.02 -23.43 13.99
C ALA A 835 16.64 -24.01 14.37
N THR A 836 16.45 -24.47 15.61
CA THR A 836 15.16 -25.00 16.07
C THR A 836 14.49 -24.03 17.06
N TYR A 837 15.25 -23.52 18.02
CA TYR A 837 14.73 -22.70 19.13
C TYR A 837 14.56 -21.21 18.83
#